data_AF-A0A8J5HUI0-F1
#
_entry.id   AF-A0A8J5HUI0-F1
#
_cell.length_a   1.000
_cell.length_b   1.000
_cell.length_c   1.000
_cell.angle_alpha   90.00
_cell.angle_beta   90.00
_cell.angle_gamma   90.00
#
_symmetry.space_group_name_H-M   'P 1'
#
loop_
_entity.id
_entity.type
_entity.pdbx_description
1 polymer ?
#
loop_
_entity_poly.entity_id
_entity_poly.type
_entity_poly.pdbx_seq_one_letter_code
_entity_poly.pdbx_strand_id
1 'polypeptide(L)'
;MAGNEWINGYLEAILDAGTKQTLLHRDRRFSFSALTQLVGELHDKGNGRGAKAAAAGERYSTTKYFVEEVVSRFDDTDLHKTWVKVQTEYDLLKSLRADRHSMQVVATRNSQERNSRLENMCWRIWHLSRKKKQIEWEEARRLAKKKREWEQGSRDAAEDISELSEGEKTELLAGTARSIPSRINSDMQLWTEEEHGKSKHLYIVLISLHGLVRGENMELGRDSDTGGQVKYVVELARALAATKGVYRVDLLTRQISSPEVDSTYGEPVEMLSRAADADRGADADGCGAYVIRLPYIPKESLWPHIPEFVDRALTHITNVARAISEQLAEDGGAAKPIWPYVIHGHYADGGEVAARLAGALNVPMVMTGHSLGRNKLEQLLKQGRLSLEDINSTYRIMRRIEGEEAALDAAEMVVTSTRQEIEEQWGSYDGFDLKLERKLRVRRRRGVSCLGRYMPRMVVIPPGMDFSYVNTQDLIEGDGDISSLISSDRAQSRRDLPPIWSEIMRFFTNPHKPMILALSRPDPKKNVMTLLKAFGECHRLRELANLTLILGNRDDIEGMSGGSAAVLAMVLKSIDKYDLYGQVSYPKHHKQSDVPQIYRLAAETKGVFINPALVEPFGLTLIEAAAYGLPVVATRNGGPVDILKVLNNGVLVDPHDQGAISDALLKLVADKSLWLECRRNGLKNIHCFSWPEHCRAYLSHVEHCRGLGQPSAHCFDLPPPTPEPMSDSLRDLGDDLSLRFSLDDATGELASTAILDDIRRRHETPHASSAKDHAPAGPGRRRHVVVIAADCYDEDGRPGVSDLRRLLQVAMAAVSDAGRVAYVLATGSTVEETMEALRCCNVDPAATFDALVCGSGSELYYPSRDAPEDADYDSHVEYRWPAENVRSTVLQLARLDGAKEDDLAVDEAACRPRCHAFSVKSGDKVRKIDAIRQRLRMRGFRCNLVYARAGTRLNVIPLFASRAFALRYLSMRWSIDLTKFLVIMGEKGDTDYEQLLPGIQKTVTVQGLVARGSERLLRDEDSYKKEDVVPSESHTVSLCESNIASEILCFIQQR
;
A
#
# COMPACT_ATOMS: atom_id res chain seq x y z
N MET A 1 54.84 -21.33 31.62
CA MET A 1 55.82 -20.91 30.59
C MET A 1 55.97 -22.06 29.61
N ALA A 2 56.01 -21.74 28.30
CA ALA A 2 55.81 -22.60 27.11
C ALA A 2 54.34 -22.99 26.87
N GLY A 3 53.64 -22.61 25.80
CA GLY A 3 53.94 -21.76 24.65
C GLY A 3 52.65 -21.49 23.89
N ASN A 4 52.09 -20.28 24.01
CA ASN A 4 51.04 -19.76 23.11
C ASN A 4 51.71 -19.05 21.92
N GLU A 5 52.70 -19.70 21.30
CA GLU A 5 53.37 -19.18 20.11
C GLU A 5 52.40 -19.02 18.93
N TRP A 6 51.31 -19.79 18.91
CA TRP A 6 50.30 -19.72 17.86
C TRP A 6 49.41 -18.45 17.94
N ILE A 7 49.08 -17.96 19.14
CA ILE A 7 48.31 -16.69 19.31
C ILE A 7 49.16 -15.50 18.87
N ASN A 8 50.45 -15.51 19.19
CA ASN A 8 51.38 -14.47 18.76
C ASN A 8 51.64 -14.53 17.25
N GLY A 9 51.80 -15.73 16.67
CA GLY A 9 51.90 -15.92 15.22
C GLY A 9 50.62 -15.51 14.47
N TYR A 10 49.44 -15.70 15.09
CA TYR A 10 48.15 -15.25 14.55
C TYR A 10 47.99 -13.72 14.59
N LEU A 11 48.41 -13.09 15.70
CA LEU A 11 48.44 -11.63 15.81
C LEU A 11 49.46 -11.00 14.85
N GLU A 12 50.62 -11.63 14.63
CA GLU A 12 51.60 -11.21 13.62
C GLU A 12 51.06 -11.35 12.19
N ALA A 13 50.37 -12.44 11.85
CA ALA A 13 49.75 -12.62 10.53
C ALA A 13 48.60 -11.62 10.26
N ILE A 14 47.87 -11.21 11.30
CA ILE A 14 46.84 -10.16 11.25
C ILE A 14 47.47 -8.76 11.05
N LEU A 15 48.69 -8.54 11.56
CA LEU A 15 49.44 -7.29 11.37
C LEU A 15 50.12 -7.23 9.98
N ASP A 16 50.58 -8.36 9.44
CA ASP A 16 51.26 -8.44 8.15
C ASP A 16 50.29 -8.28 6.95
N ALA A 17 49.01 -8.61 7.13
CA ALA A 17 47.95 -8.38 6.14
C ALA A 17 47.59 -6.88 5.92
N GLY A 18 48.19 -5.96 6.70
CA GLY A 18 47.84 -4.54 6.74
C GLY A 18 48.78 -3.57 6.01
N THR A 19 50.05 -3.88 5.79
CA THR A 19 50.99 -2.89 5.24
C THR A 19 52.21 -3.53 4.58
N LYS A 20 52.32 -3.47 3.25
CA LYS A 20 53.62 -3.51 2.58
C LYS A 20 54.37 -2.21 2.86
N GLN A 21 55.07 -2.14 3.99
CA GLN A 21 56.22 -1.23 4.13
C GLN A 21 57.32 -1.90 4.96
N THR A 22 58.41 -2.14 4.25
CA THR A 22 59.73 -2.63 4.68
C THR A 22 60.22 -2.02 5.99
N LEU A 23 60.46 -2.84 7.01
CA LEU A 23 61.45 -2.57 8.05
C LEU A 23 62.22 -3.84 8.42
N LEU A 24 63.45 -3.90 7.90
CA LEU A 24 64.54 -4.75 8.36
C LEU A 24 64.89 -4.37 9.81
N HIS A 25 64.63 -5.25 10.78
CA HIS A 25 65.55 -5.50 11.89
C HIS A 25 65.14 -6.75 12.67
N ARG A 26 66.04 -7.74 12.66
CA ARG A 26 66.06 -8.92 13.54
C ARG A 26 66.29 -8.49 14.99
N ASP A 27 65.67 -9.26 15.90
CA ASP A 27 65.82 -9.27 17.36
C ASP A 27 65.23 -8.10 18.16
N ARG A 28 64.02 -8.32 18.68
CA ARG A 28 63.61 -7.97 20.06
C ARG A 28 62.34 -8.73 20.45
N ARG A 29 62.38 -9.43 21.60
CA ARG A 29 61.27 -10.20 22.16
C ARG A 29 60.08 -9.28 22.48
N PHE A 30 58.91 -9.60 21.93
CA PHE A 30 57.63 -8.93 22.18
C PHE A 30 57.14 -9.22 23.61
N SER A 31 56.68 -8.19 24.34
CA SER A 31 56.08 -8.33 25.69
C SER A 31 54.71 -7.66 25.72
N PHE A 32 53.72 -8.34 26.29
CA PHE A 32 52.34 -7.85 26.46
C PHE A 32 52.26 -6.50 27.20
N SER A 33 53.24 -6.22 28.08
CA SER A 33 53.35 -4.94 28.79
C SER A 33 53.58 -3.74 27.87
N ALA A 34 54.25 -3.91 26.73
CA ALA A 34 54.50 -2.82 25.78
C ALA A 34 53.24 -2.41 25.01
N LEU A 35 52.30 -3.34 24.83
CA LEU A 35 51.05 -3.12 24.11
C LEU A 35 50.02 -2.39 24.98
N THR A 36 49.97 -2.70 26.28
CA THR A 36 49.19 -1.94 27.26
C THR A 36 49.71 -0.51 27.41
N GLN A 37 51.02 -0.30 27.29
CA GLN A 37 51.65 1.01 27.34
C GLN A 37 51.32 1.86 26.10
N LEU A 38 51.25 1.24 24.91
CA LEU A 38 50.85 1.90 23.66
C LEU A 38 49.35 2.28 23.66
N VAL A 39 48.48 1.45 24.25
CA VAL A 39 47.05 1.73 24.42
C VAL A 39 46.82 2.85 25.45
N GLY A 40 47.65 2.92 26.50
CA GLY A 40 47.66 4.04 27.46
C GLY A 40 48.07 5.37 26.84
N GLU A 41 49.15 5.40 26.03
CA GLU A 41 49.64 6.62 25.36
C GLU A 41 48.68 7.16 24.28
N LEU A 42 47.86 6.30 23.68
CA LEU A 42 46.81 6.70 22.72
C LEU A 42 45.57 7.28 23.41
N HIS A 43 45.29 6.87 24.66
CA HIS A 43 44.17 7.39 25.44
C HIS A 43 44.45 8.81 25.99
N ASP A 44 45.72 9.16 26.22
CA ASP A 44 46.15 10.44 26.80
C ASP A 44 46.20 11.59 25.78
N LYS A 45 46.11 11.30 24.47
CA LYS A 45 45.99 12.33 23.42
C LYS A 45 44.57 12.86 23.20
N GLY A 46 43.59 12.39 23.99
CA GLY A 46 42.18 12.79 23.90
C GLY A 46 41.79 14.05 24.67
N ASN A 47 42.64 14.58 25.56
CA ASN A 47 42.31 15.74 26.40
C ASN A 47 43.21 16.95 26.11
N GLY A 48 42.96 17.64 24.99
CA GLY A 48 43.63 18.90 24.66
C GLY A 48 43.00 19.63 23.47
N ARG A 49 42.27 20.71 23.78
CA ARG A 49 41.58 21.70 22.92
C ARG A 49 42.10 21.87 21.46
N GLY A 50 41.16 22.00 20.52
CA GLY A 50 41.33 22.85 19.33
C GLY A 50 40.62 22.38 18.05
N ALA A 51 39.62 23.15 17.59
CA ALA A 51 38.90 22.94 16.34
C ALA A 51 39.82 23.07 15.10
N LYS A 52 39.82 22.03 14.23
CA LYS A 52 39.97 22.03 12.75
C LYS A 52 40.49 20.66 12.27
N ALA A 53 39.62 19.81 11.73
CA ALA A 53 39.96 18.81 10.71
C ALA A 53 38.69 18.12 10.17
N ALA A 54 37.99 18.79 9.27
CA ALA A 54 37.28 18.10 8.19
C ALA A 54 38.32 17.79 7.10
N ALA A 55 38.18 16.62 6.45
CA ALA A 55 39.02 16.10 5.36
C ALA A 55 40.32 15.37 5.76
N ALA A 56 40.19 14.24 6.44
CA ALA A 56 41.04 13.07 6.20
C ALA A 56 40.23 11.83 6.58
N GLY A 57 39.97 10.93 5.63
CA GLY A 57 39.31 9.67 5.91
C GLY A 57 40.19 8.85 6.85
N GLU A 58 39.74 8.66 8.09
CA GLU A 58 40.34 7.67 8.97
C GLU A 58 40.26 6.32 8.26
N ARG A 59 41.42 5.83 7.81
CA ARG A 59 41.54 4.49 7.23
C ARG A 59 41.18 3.49 8.31
N TYR A 60 40.08 2.78 8.08
CA TYR A 60 39.60 1.69 8.91
C TYR A 60 40.73 0.70 9.23
N SER A 61 41.02 0.53 10.52
CA SER A 61 41.94 -0.50 11.02
C SER A 61 41.13 -1.70 11.48
N THR A 62 41.20 -2.79 10.72
CA THR A 62 40.58 -4.09 11.02
C THR A 62 40.98 -4.61 12.40
N THR A 63 42.21 -4.32 12.82
CA THR A 63 42.81 -4.80 14.07
C THR A 63 42.23 -4.06 15.27
N LYS A 64 42.06 -2.73 15.16
CA LYS A 64 41.48 -1.91 16.23
C LYS A 64 40.03 -2.33 16.53
N TYR A 65 39.24 -2.54 15.47
CA TYR A 65 37.85 -2.97 15.59
C TYR A 65 37.69 -4.38 16.18
N PHE A 66 38.51 -5.34 15.75
CA PHE A 66 38.44 -6.71 16.27
C PHE A 66 38.70 -6.76 17.79
N VAL A 67 39.68 -6.01 18.26
CA VAL A 67 40.01 -5.93 19.69
C VAL A 67 38.91 -5.19 20.47
N GLU A 68 38.42 -4.08 19.93
CA GLU A 68 37.43 -3.23 20.61
C GLU A 68 36.01 -3.79 20.63
N GLU A 69 35.61 -4.65 19.69
CA GLU A 69 34.22 -5.14 19.58
C GLU A 69 34.07 -6.65 19.76
N VAL A 70 35.08 -7.46 19.41
CA VAL A 70 34.99 -8.93 19.53
C VAL A 70 35.63 -9.42 20.81
N VAL A 71 36.82 -8.91 21.15
CA VAL A 71 37.53 -9.33 22.36
C VAL A 71 36.95 -8.68 23.63
N SER A 72 36.54 -7.42 23.55
CA SER A 72 36.02 -6.68 24.70
C SER A 72 34.58 -7.06 25.11
N ARG A 73 33.78 -7.59 24.18
CA ARG A 73 32.36 -7.95 24.38
C ARG A 73 32.12 -9.46 24.51
N PHE A 74 33.17 -10.27 24.47
CA PHE A 74 33.04 -11.71 24.68
C PHE A 74 32.79 -12.00 26.16
N ASP A 75 31.57 -12.44 26.49
CA ASP A 75 31.18 -12.83 27.84
C ASP A 75 31.52 -14.31 28.07
N ASP A 76 32.36 -14.61 29.07
CA ASP A 76 32.79 -15.96 29.45
C ASP A 76 31.60 -16.92 29.72
N THR A 77 30.40 -16.39 29.98
CA THR A 77 29.19 -17.18 30.21
C THR A 77 28.66 -17.91 28.98
N ASP A 78 28.90 -17.44 27.75
CA ASP A 78 28.44 -18.13 26.54
C ASP A 78 29.28 -19.36 26.20
N LEU A 79 30.58 -19.32 26.56
CA LEU A 79 31.44 -20.51 26.52
C LEU A 79 30.94 -21.55 27.54
N HIS A 80 30.53 -21.10 28.74
CA HIS A 80 30.00 -21.94 29.79
C HIS A 80 28.66 -22.60 29.40
N LYS A 81 27.72 -21.88 28.78
CA LYS A 81 26.44 -22.45 28.30
C LYS A 81 26.65 -23.52 27.23
N THR A 82 27.60 -23.30 26.33
CA THR A 82 27.96 -24.28 25.29
C THR A 82 28.59 -25.53 25.93
N TRP A 83 29.39 -25.35 26.98
CA TRP A 83 29.98 -26.42 27.78
C TRP A 83 28.93 -27.22 28.56
N VAL A 84 27.97 -26.54 29.20
CA VAL A 84 26.85 -27.16 29.92
C VAL A 84 25.97 -27.96 28.98
N LYS A 85 25.69 -27.46 27.78
CA LYS A 85 24.87 -28.18 26.78
C LYS A 85 25.52 -29.49 26.34
N VAL A 86 26.84 -29.47 26.12
CA VAL A 86 27.64 -30.68 25.83
C VAL A 86 27.69 -31.64 27.03
N GLN A 87 27.78 -31.11 28.24
CA GLN A 87 27.74 -31.89 29.48
C GLN A 87 26.37 -32.56 29.70
N THR A 88 25.29 -31.86 29.35
CA THR A 88 23.91 -32.37 29.50
C THR A 88 23.61 -33.46 28.47
N GLU A 89 24.07 -33.31 27.23
CA GLU A 89 24.02 -34.38 26.21
C GLU A 89 24.87 -35.60 26.62
N TYR A 90 26.01 -35.37 27.26
CA TYR A 90 26.87 -36.43 27.80
C TYR A 90 26.17 -37.23 28.90
N ASP A 91 25.48 -36.57 29.83
CA ASP A 91 24.75 -37.23 30.91
C ASP A 91 23.48 -37.94 30.42
N LEU A 92 22.83 -37.44 29.36
CA LEU A 92 21.68 -38.08 28.69
C LEU A 92 22.10 -39.35 27.93
N LEU A 93 23.26 -39.33 27.25
CA LEU A 93 23.81 -40.50 26.56
C LEU A 93 24.28 -41.58 27.55
N LYS A 94 24.73 -41.18 28.74
CA LYS A 94 25.13 -42.08 29.83
C LYS A 94 23.95 -42.86 30.42
N SER A 95 22.73 -42.32 30.42
CA SER A 95 21.55 -43.01 30.96
C SER A 95 20.96 -44.06 30.01
N LEU A 96 21.28 -44.02 28.72
CA LEU A 96 20.69 -44.88 27.68
C LEU A 96 21.40 -46.23 27.46
N ARG A 97 22.48 -46.56 28.21
CA ARG A 97 23.27 -47.83 28.09
C ARG A 97 23.53 -48.27 26.64
N ALA A 98 23.77 -47.33 25.74
CA ALA A 98 24.20 -47.63 24.37
C ALA A 98 25.73 -47.50 24.28
N ASP A 99 26.37 -48.63 24.01
CA ASP A 99 27.73 -48.88 23.53
C ASP A 99 28.92 -48.01 24.05
N ARG A 100 29.86 -48.68 24.74
CA ARG A 100 31.03 -48.08 25.40
C ARG A 100 32.05 -47.46 24.42
N HIS A 101 31.98 -47.79 23.13
CA HIS A 101 32.88 -47.25 22.10
C HIS A 101 32.52 -45.83 21.62
N SER A 102 31.23 -45.46 21.60
CA SER A 102 30.82 -44.08 21.26
C SER A 102 31.04 -43.10 22.43
N MET A 103 31.09 -43.61 23.66
CA MET A 103 31.30 -42.81 24.89
C MET A 103 32.72 -42.24 25.00
N GLN A 104 33.72 -42.88 24.38
CA GLN A 104 35.12 -42.45 24.44
C GLN A 104 35.44 -41.36 23.40
N VAL A 105 34.73 -41.32 22.26
CA VAL A 105 34.91 -40.32 21.20
C VAL A 105 34.37 -38.93 21.59
N VAL A 106 33.41 -38.87 22.52
CA VAL A 106 32.86 -37.61 23.04
C VAL A 106 33.73 -37.05 24.19
N ALA A 107 34.34 -37.91 25.01
CA ALA A 107 35.07 -37.51 26.23
C ALA A 107 36.57 -37.22 26.06
N THR A 108 37.23 -37.66 24.98
CA THR A 108 38.65 -37.33 24.73
C THR A 108 38.86 -36.76 23.33
N ARG A 109 38.47 -35.50 23.13
CA ARG A 109 38.86 -34.73 21.94
C ARG A 109 40.12 -33.92 22.25
N ASN A 110 41.17 -34.15 21.47
CA ASN A 110 42.52 -33.58 21.61
C ASN A 110 42.48 -32.04 21.65
N SER A 111 43.31 -31.40 22.49
CA SER A 111 43.42 -29.94 22.64
C SER A 111 43.72 -29.24 21.32
N GLN A 112 44.44 -29.88 20.40
CA GLN A 112 44.72 -29.37 19.05
C GLN A 112 43.44 -29.20 18.20
N GLU A 113 42.53 -30.19 18.22
CA GLU A 113 41.28 -30.12 17.45
C GLU A 113 40.30 -29.10 18.03
N ARG A 114 40.32 -28.87 19.35
CA ARG A 114 39.57 -27.81 20.01
C ARG A 114 40.06 -26.42 19.58
N ASN A 115 41.38 -26.21 19.54
CA ASN A 115 41.98 -24.95 19.08
C ASN A 115 41.67 -24.68 17.61
N SER A 116 41.83 -25.67 16.72
CA SER A 116 41.50 -25.49 15.29
C SER A 116 40.01 -25.22 15.05
N ARG A 117 39.10 -25.74 15.88
CA ARG A 117 37.67 -25.38 15.78
C ARG A 117 37.37 -23.98 16.29
N LEU A 118 38.02 -23.55 17.37
CA LEU A 118 37.85 -22.20 17.92
C LEU A 118 38.42 -21.16 16.95
N GLU A 119 39.57 -21.46 16.33
CA GLU A 119 40.21 -20.70 15.26
C GLU A 119 39.31 -20.58 14.02
N ASN A 120 38.75 -21.70 13.55
CA ASN A 120 37.78 -21.71 12.45
C ASN A 120 36.49 -20.95 12.80
N MET A 121 36.04 -21.00 14.05
CA MET A 121 34.87 -20.27 14.53
C MET A 121 35.16 -18.76 14.58
N CYS A 122 36.31 -18.34 15.10
CA CYS A 122 36.75 -16.94 15.09
C CYS A 122 36.92 -16.40 13.67
N TRP A 123 37.50 -17.18 12.74
CA TRP A 123 37.57 -16.83 11.33
C TRP A 123 36.19 -16.67 10.69
N ARG A 124 35.25 -17.57 10.98
CA ARG A 124 33.87 -17.47 10.52
C ARG A 124 33.17 -16.22 11.08
N ILE A 125 33.31 -15.95 12.38
CA ILE A 125 32.72 -14.77 13.03
C ILE A 125 33.32 -13.48 12.43
N TRP A 126 34.64 -13.43 12.25
CA TRP A 126 35.32 -12.29 11.62
C TRP A 126 34.87 -12.09 10.17
N HIS A 127 34.83 -13.16 9.37
CA HIS A 127 34.41 -13.11 7.98
C HIS A 127 32.95 -12.66 7.86
N LEU A 128 32.04 -13.21 8.67
CA LEU A 128 30.64 -12.81 8.71
C LEU A 128 30.46 -11.36 9.16
N SER A 129 31.20 -10.92 10.18
CA SER A 129 31.15 -9.54 10.68
C SER A 129 31.68 -8.54 9.63
N ARG A 130 32.77 -8.89 8.94
CA ARG A 130 33.32 -8.10 7.83
C ARG A 130 32.33 -8.02 6.67
N LYS A 131 31.74 -9.15 6.26
CA LYS A 131 30.75 -9.20 5.18
C LYS A 131 29.51 -8.37 5.52
N LYS A 132 29.02 -8.45 6.77
CA LYS A 132 27.92 -7.61 7.27
C LYS A 132 28.25 -6.11 7.17
N LYS A 133 29.42 -5.69 7.66
CA LYS A 133 29.90 -4.30 7.57
C LYS A 133 30.07 -3.80 6.13
N GLN A 134 30.53 -4.68 5.23
CA GLN A 134 30.67 -4.34 3.81
C GLN A 134 29.29 -4.08 3.18
N ILE A 135 28.31 -4.95 3.45
CA ILE A 135 26.92 -4.77 3.01
C ILE A 135 26.34 -3.46 3.57
N GLU A 136 26.47 -3.22 4.88
CA GLU A 136 26.00 -1.97 5.51
C GLU A 136 26.62 -0.71 4.86
N TRP A 137 27.89 -0.78 4.47
CA TRP A 137 28.58 0.33 3.81
C TRP A 137 28.11 0.55 2.36
N GLU A 138 27.96 -0.53 1.58
CA GLU A 138 27.44 -0.48 0.22
C GLU A 138 25.99 0.06 0.21
N GLU A 139 25.17 -0.39 1.15
CA GLU A 139 23.80 0.11 1.37
C GLU A 139 23.77 1.59 1.75
N ALA A 140 24.60 2.01 2.72
CA ALA A 140 24.66 3.42 3.13
C ALA A 140 25.08 4.33 1.96
N ARG A 141 26.03 3.89 1.14
CA ARG A 141 26.46 4.62 -0.07
C ARG A 141 25.33 4.69 -1.11
N ARG A 142 24.58 3.60 -1.31
CA ARG A 142 23.42 3.56 -2.20
C ARG A 142 22.31 4.50 -1.72
N LEU A 143 22.00 4.49 -0.42
CA LEU A 143 20.99 5.36 0.19
C LEU A 143 21.39 6.84 0.07
N ALA A 144 22.67 7.16 0.28
CA ALA A 144 23.20 8.51 0.12
C ALA A 144 23.13 9.00 -1.33
N LYS A 145 23.42 8.13 -2.31
CA LYS A 145 23.25 8.46 -3.74
C LYS A 145 21.77 8.75 -4.06
N LYS A 146 20.86 7.87 -3.63
CA LYS A 146 19.42 8.03 -3.85
C LYS A 146 18.90 9.33 -3.24
N LYS A 147 19.34 9.66 -2.01
CA LYS A 147 18.98 10.92 -1.35
C LYS A 147 19.45 12.15 -2.15
N ARG A 148 20.68 12.13 -2.70
CA ARG A 148 21.17 13.23 -3.55
C ARG A 148 20.36 13.38 -4.83
N GLU A 149 20.00 12.27 -5.48
CA GLU A 149 19.16 12.30 -6.68
C GLU A 149 17.78 12.87 -6.39
N TRP A 150 17.17 12.47 -5.26
CA TRP A 150 15.89 13.00 -4.80
C TRP A 150 15.96 14.50 -4.49
N GLU A 151 16.97 14.94 -3.74
CA GLU A 151 17.18 16.36 -3.43
C GLU A 151 17.42 17.18 -4.70
N GLN A 152 18.13 16.63 -5.69
CA GLN A 152 18.33 17.27 -6.98
C GLN A 152 17.00 17.39 -7.75
N GLY A 153 16.23 16.32 -7.85
CA GLY A 153 14.93 16.35 -8.56
C GLY A 153 13.95 17.35 -7.94
N SER A 154 13.90 17.45 -6.61
CA SER A 154 13.09 18.44 -5.90
C SER A 154 13.59 19.87 -6.17
N ARG A 155 14.91 20.10 -6.21
CA ARG A 155 15.51 21.40 -6.57
C ARG A 155 15.19 21.81 -8.01
N ASP A 156 15.44 20.93 -8.98
CA ASP A 156 15.19 21.22 -10.40
C ASP A 156 13.71 21.58 -10.61
N ALA A 157 12.78 20.78 -10.07
CA ALA A 157 11.36 21.08 -10.16
C ALA A 157 10.99 22.41 -9.48
N ALA A 158 11.66 22.74 -8.37
CA ALA A 158 11.45 24.00 -7.67
C ALA A 158 11.99 25.20 -8.44
N GLU A 159 13.11 25.06 -9.16
CA GLU A 159 13.73 26.08 -10.02
C GLU A 159 12.85 26.33 -11.25
N ASP A 160 12.47 25.28 -11.99
CA ASP A 160 11.60 25.37 -13.17
C ASP A 160 10.29 26.14 -12.87
N ILE A 161 9.69 25.87 -11.71
CA ILE A 161 8.45 26.52 -11.28
C ILE A 161 8.67 28.00 -10.88
N SER A 162 9.87 28.35 -10.41
CA SER A 162 10.18 29.70 -9.92
C SER A 162 10.62 30.61 -11.07
N GLU A 163 11.48 30.14 -11.97
CA GLU A 163 11.97 30.90 -13.14
C GLU A 163 10.81 31.37 -14.04
N LEU A 164 9.82 30.52 -14.27
CA LEU A 164 8.65 30.85 -15.10
C LEU A 164 7.62 31.73 -14.37
N SER A 165 7.66 31.77 -13.03
CA SER A 165 6.78 32.64 -12.24
C SER A 165 7.18 34.12 -12.28
N GLU A 166 8.43 34.44 -12.66
CA GLU A 166 8.90 35.82 -12.78
C GLU A 166 8.48 36.47 -14.12
N GLY A 167 8.19 35.67 -15.15
CA GLY A 167 7.69 36.11 -16.46
C GLY A 167 6.16 36.16 -16.61
N GLU A 168 5.40 35.45 -15.77
CA GLU A 168 3.91 35.37 -15.84
C GLU A 168 3.18 36.56 -15.18
N LYS A 169 3.84 37.73 -15.05
CA LYS A 169 3.12 38.97 -14.79
C LYS A 169 2.72 39.60 -16.13
N THR A 170 1.42 39.55 -16.42
CA THR A 170 0.62 40.39 -17.34
C THR A 170 0.15 39.72 -18.64
N GLU A 171 -1.09 39.20 -18.62
CA GLU A 171 -2.16 39.60 -19.55
C GLU A 171 -3.50 39.17 -18.92
N LEU A 172 -4.00 40.00 -17.99
CA LEU A 172 -5.40 39.94 -17.58
C LEU A 172 -6.21 40.45 -18.78
N LEU A 173 -7.01 39.56 -19.39
CA LEU A 173 -8.06 39.95 -20.33
C LEU A 173 -8.89 41.07 -19.70
N ALA A 174 -8.82 42.24 -20.32
CA ALA A 174 -9.56 43.44 -19.90
C ALA A 174 -11.06 43.20 -20.10
N GLY A 175 -11.75 42.77 -19.04
CA GLY A 175 -13.19 42.56 -19.12
C GLY A 175 -13.82 41.82 -17.95
N THR A 176 -13.58 42.24 -16.71
CA THR A 176 -14.54 42.28 -15.59
C THR A 176 -13.78 42.51 -14.28
N ALA A 177 -13.94 43.70 -13.70
CA ALA A 177 -13.45 43.99 -12.36
C ALA A 177 -14.25 43.15 -11.34
N ARG A 178 -13.70 42.03 -10.90
CA ARG A 178 -14.12 41.36 -9.66
C ARG A 178 -13.07 41.63 -8.58
N SER A 179 -13.57 42.02 -7.42
CA SER A 179 -12.84 42.44 -6.22
C SER A 179 -11.67 41.52 -5.88
N ILE A 180 -10.54 42.13 -5.50
CA ILE A 180 -9.41 41.47 -4.83
C ILE A 180 -9.95 40.61 -3.67
N PRO A 181 -9.81 39.27 -3.69
CA PRO A 181 -10.31 38.45 -2.60
C PRO A 181 -9.47 38.65 -1.34
N SER A 182 -10.15 38.99 -0.25
CA SER A 182 -9.65 38.99 1.11
C SER A 182 -9.10 37.62 1.51
N ARG A 183 -7.92 37.61 2.17
CA ARG A 183 -7.30 36.54 2.99
C ARG A 183 -7.50 35.07 2.51
N ILE A 184 -6.40 34.54 1.99
CA ILE A 184 -6.16 33.23 1.33
C ILE A 184 -6.27 32.00 2.27
N ASN A 185 -7.33 31.88 3.07
CA ASN A 185 -7.64 30.65 3.81
C ASN A 185 -9.16 30.41 3.81
N SER A 186 -9.55 29.18 3.46
CA SER A 186 -10.89 28.55 3.49
C SER A 186 -11.86 28.79 2.31
N ASP A 187 -11.72 27.99 1.26
CA ASP A 187 -12.79 27.67 0.30
C ASP A 187 -12.98 26.13 0.20
N MET A 188 -12.87 25.42 1.32
CA MET A 188 -13.31 24.02 1.38
C MET A 188 -14.66 24.01 2.06
N GLN A 189 -15.72 23.92 1.25
CA GLN A 189 -17.06 23.73 1.77
C GLN A 189 -17.11 22.35 2.42
N LEU A 190 -17.50 22.32 3.70
CA LEU A 190 -17.71 21.07 4.40
C LEU A 190 -18.93 20.38 3.80
N TRP A 191 -18.88 19.06 3.70
CA TRP A 191 -20.04 18.26 3.32
C TRP A 191 -21.15 18.49 4.35
N THR A 192 -22.21 19.20 3.94
CA THR A 192 -23.38 19.52 4.75
C THR A 192 -24.58 18.69 4.29
N GLU A 193 -25.37 18.22 5.26
CA GLU A 193 -26.53 17.35 5.02
C GLU A 193 -27.76 18.10 4.45
N GLU A 194 -27.72 19.44 4.42
CA GLU A 194 -28.87 20.32 4.15
C GLU A 194 -28.80 21.10 2.83
N GLU A 195 -27.61 21.31 2.23
CA GLU A 195 -27.48 22.24 1.08
C GLU A 195 -27.85 21.66 -0.29
N HIS A 196 -28.13 20.36 -0.39
CA HIS A 196 -28.40 19.69 -1.67
C HIS A 196 -29.82 19.13 -1.71
N GLY A 197 -30.80 19.99 -2.03
CA GLY A 197 -32.22 19.66 -2.22
C GLY A 197 -32.54 18.67 -3.35
N LYS A 198 -31.55 17.96 -3.89
CA LYS A 198 -31.68 16.77 -4.75
C LYS A 198 -30.84 15.66 -4.11
N SER A 199 -31.42 14.48 -3.88
CA SER A 199 -30.69 13.31 -3.40
C SER A 199 -29.56 12.98 -4.39
N LYS A 200 -28.30 13.26 -4.00
CA LYS A 200 -27.16 12.65 -4.69
C LYS A 200 -27.27 11.15 -4.40
N HIS A 201 -27.32 10.30 -5.43
CA HIS A 201 -27.28 8.85 -5.29
C HIS A 201 -25.84 8.38 -5.52
N LEU A 202 -24.97 8.56 -4.51
CA LEU A 202 -23.55 8.27 -4.69
C LEU A 202 -23.27 6.77 -4.65
N TYR A 203 -22.52 6.28 -5.64
CA TYR A 203 -21.93 4.95 -5.66
C TYR A 203 -20.45 5.04 -5.30
N ILE A 204 -19.98 4.32 -4.28
CA ILE A 204 -18.58 4.34 -3.82
C ILE A 204 -18.00 2.94 -3.92
N VAL A 205 -16.75 2.83 -4.39
CA VAL A 205 -16.03 1.56 -4.48
C VAL A 205 -14.79 1.61 -3.61
N LEU A 206 -14.65 0.67 -2.68
CA LEU A 206 -13.48 0.43 -1.84
C LEU A 206 -12.80 -0.86 -2.32
N ILE A 207 -11.47 -0.92 -2.30
CA ILE A 207 -10.71 -2.09 -2.78
C ILE A 207 -9.71 -2.52 -1.72
N SER A 208 -9.82 -3.78 -1.27
CA SER A 208 -8.89 -4.40 -0.32
C SER A 208 -8.72 -5.88 -0.66
N LEU A 209 -7.63 -6.23 -1.36
CA LEU A 209 -7.42 -7.59 -1.87
C LEU A 209 -6.92 -8.58 -0.83
N HIS A 210 -5.87 -8.24 -0.08
CA HIS A 210 -5.29 -9.15 0.89
C HIS A 210 -6.03 -9.18 2.24
N GLY A 211 -5.73 -10.22 3.02
CA GLY A 211 -6.43 -10.52 4.27
C GLY A 211 -7.68 -11.36 4.05
N LEU A 212 -8.34 -11.71 5.15
CA LEU A 212 -9.64 -12.38 5.18
C LEU A 212 -10.73 -11.35 5.50
N VAL A 213 -11.40 -10.85 4.46
CA VAL A 213 -12.41 -9.79 4.58
C VAL A 213 -13.80 -10.40 4.73
N ARG A 214 -14.44 -10.13 5.88
CA ARG A 214 -15.84 -10.46 6.18
C ARG A 214 -16.48 -9.40 7.05
N GLY A 215 -17.80 -9.24 6.96
CA GLY A 215 -18.55 -8.25 7.70
C GLY A 215 -18.63 -8.54 9.18
N GLU A 216 -19.06 -9.75 9.54
CA GLU A 216 -19.25 -10.18 10.93
C GLU A 216 -18.19 -11.21 11.36
N ASN A 217 -17.96 -11.29 12.67
CA ASN A 217 -17.05 -12.26 13.31
C ASN A 217 -15.58 -12.25 12.82
N MET A 218 -15.08 -11.22 12.13
CA MET A 218 -13.72 -11.15 11.55
C MET A 218 -12.61 -11.93 12.31
N GLU A 219 -11.85 -12.77 11.60
CA GLU A 219 -10.74 -13.56 12.18
C GLU A 219 -9.47 -12.73 12.41
N LEU A 220 -9.61 -11.62 13.14
CA LEU A 220 -8.52 -10.69 13.40
C LEU A 220 -7.36 -11.37 14.12
N GLY A 221 -6.16 -11.24 13.57
CA GLY A 221 -4.92 -11.80 14.12
C GLY A 221 -4.66 -13.25 13.76
N ARG A 222 -5.47 -13.88 12.90
CA ARG A 222 -5.23 -15.23 12.38
C ARG A 222 -3.91 -15.34 11.62
N ASP A 223 -3.63 -14.36 10.77
CA ASP A 223 -2.40 -14.27 9.98
C ASP A 223 -1.87 -12.82 10.00
N SER A 224 -0.75 -12.58 9.29
CA SER A 224 -0.14 -11.23 9.22
C SER A 224 -0.97 -10.21 8.45
N ASP A 225 -1.98 -10.67 7.71
CA ASP A 225 -2.69 -9.91 6.67
C ASP A 225 -4.12 -9.56 7.11
N THR A 226 -4.64 -10.28 8.10
CA THR A 226 -5.97 -10.12 8.67
C THR A 226 -5.86 -9.40 10.00
N GLY A 227 -5.88 -8.07 9.95
CA GLY A 227 -5.67 -7.22 11.13
C GLY A 227 -6.44 -5.91 11.08
N GLY A 228 -5.83 -4.85 11.61
CA GLY A 228 -6.46 -3.53 11.74
C GLY A 228 -6.94 -2.93 10.41
N GLN A 229 -6.29 -3.25 9.28
CA GLN A 229 -6.74 -2.85 7.96
C GLN A 229 -8.13 -3.43 7.62
N VAL A 230 -8.33 -4.74 7.82
CA VAL A 230 -9.61 -5.41 7.49
C VAL A 230 -10.74 -4.77 8.30
N LYS A 231 -10.50 -4.58 9.61
CA LYS A 231 -11.44 -3.87 10.48
C LYS A 231 -11.74 -2.46 9.97
N TYR A 232 -10.71 -1.70 9.62
CA TYR A 232 -10.84 -0.33 9.12
C TYR A 232 -11.73 -0.27 7.86
N VAL A 233 -11.47 -1.12 6.85
CA VAL A 233 -12.19 -1.03 5.56
C VAL A 233 -13.66 -1.47 5.70
N VAL A 234 -13.94 -2.46 6.55
CA VAL A 234 -15.32 -2.91 6.81
C VAL A 234 -16.09 -1.84 7.58
N GLU A 235 -15.50 -1.24 8.62
CA GLU A 235 -16.15 -0.17 9.38
C GLU A 235 -16.33 1.11 8.55
N LEU A 236 -15.34 1.47 7.72
CA LEU A 236 -15.45 2.56 6.77
C LEU A 236 -16.60 2.33 5.78
N ALA A 237 -16.74 1.12 5.24
CA ALA A 237 -17.82 0.78 4.31
C ALA A 237 -19.20 0.99 4.96
N ARG A 238 -19.39 0.47 6.19
CA ARG A 238 -20.63 0.67 6.96
C ARG A 238 -20.90 2.15 7.25
N ALA A 239 -19.88 2.90 7.63
CA ALA A 239 -20.00 4.32 7.96
C ALA A 239 -20.32 5.18 6.72
N LEU A 240 -19.72 4.89 5.57
CA LEU A 240 -20.03 5.56 4.31
C LEU A 240 -21.46 5.26 3.87
N ALA A 241 -21.90 4.01 3.90
CA ALA A 241 -23.29 3.65 3.57
C ALA A 241 -24.31 4.24 4.55
N ALA A 242 -23.90 4.54 5.79
CA ALA A 242 -24.71 5.26 6.76
C ALA A 242 -24.83 6.77 6.48
N THR A 243 -23.96 7.33 5.64
CA THR A 243 -23.89 8.78 5.39
C THR A 243 -24.96 9.19 4.39
N LYS A 244 -25.69 10.27 4.69
CA LYS A 244 -26.77 10.80 3.83
C LYS A 244 -26.22 11.15 2.43
N GLY A 245 -26.90 10.67 1.39
CA GLY A 245 -26.51 10.84 -0.01
C GLY A 245 -25.62 9.72 -0.57
N VAL A 246 -25.15 8.78 0.27
CA VAL A 246 -24.52 7.56 -0.23
C VAL A 246 -25.60 6.51 -0.49
N TYR A 247 -25.73 6.07 -1.73
CA TYR A 247 -26.69 5.06 -2.13
C TYR A 247 -26.10 3.65 -1.96
N ARG A 248 -24.88 3.43 -2.44
CA ARG A 248 -24.23 2.12 -2.40
C ARG A 248 -22.73 2.22 -2.16
N VAL A 249 -22.21 1.31 -1.33
CA VAL A 249 -20.77 1.12 -1.13
C VAL A 249 -20.39 -0.33 -1.44
N ASP A 250 -19.53 -0.55 -2.43
CA ASP A 250 -18.97 -1.88 -2.71
C ASP A 250 -17.54 -1.97 -2.15
N LEU A 251 -17.27 -2.94 -1.28
CA LEU A 251 -15.94 -3.33 -0.84
C LEU A 251 -15.49 -4.57 -1.64
N LEU A 252 -14.70 -4.33 -2.70
CA LEU A 252 -14.17 -5.37 -3.56
C LEU A 252 -12.97 -6.07 -2.91
N THR A 253 -13.00 -7.39 -2.89
CA THR A 253 -11.95 -8.27 -2.37
C THR A 253 -11.90 -9.59 -3.14
N ARG A 254 -10.97 -10.47 -2.79
CA ARG A 254 -10.83 -11.81 -3.38
C ARG A 254 -11.84 -12.80 -2.79
N GLN A 255 -12.35 -13.70 -3.62
CA GLN A 255 -13.11 -14.87 -3.21
C GLN A 255 -12.14 -15.98 -2.80
N ILE A 256 -12.39 -16.60 -1.64
CA ILE A 256 -11.50 -17.62 -1.08
C ILE A 256 -12.32 -18.89 -0.83
N SER A 257 -12.10 -19.89 -1.67
CA SER A 257 -12.65 -21.24 -1.51
C SER A 257 -11.56 -22.16 -0.96
N SER A 258 -11.48 -22.29 0.36
CA SER A 258 -10.54 -23.18 1.03
C SER A 258 -11.19 -23.84 2.25
N PRO A 259 -10.96 -25.15 2.49
CA PRO A 259 -11.46 -25.82 3.68
C PRO A 259 -10.79 -25.34 4.98
N GLU A 260 -9.72 -24.55 4.90
CA GLU A 260 -9.00 -24.03 6.07
C GLU A 260 -9.65 -22.79 6.70
N VAL A 261 -10.52 -22.11 5.95
CA VAL A 261 -11.22 -20.89 6.37
C VAL A 261 -12.72 -21.10 6.33
N ASP A 262 -13.46 -20.18 6.94
CA ASP A 262 -14.93 -20.19 6.94
C ASP A 262 -15.49 -20.21 5.50
N SER A 263 -16.52 -21.02 5.23
CA SER A 263 -17.10 -21.15 3.89
C SER A 263 -17.69 -19.84 3.35
N THR A 264 -18.03 -18.90 4.24
CA THR A 264 -18.56 -17.57 3.89
C THR A 264 -17.56 -16.70 3.11
N TYR A 265 -16.24 -16.95 3.19
CA TYR A 265 -15.28 -16.25 2.32
C TYR A 265 -15.39 -16.69 0.85
N GLY A 266 -16.05 -17.82 0.59
CA GLY A 266 -16.41 -18.27 -0.75
C GLY A 266 -17.68 -17.63 -1.28
N GLU A 267 -18.45 -16.89 -0.47
CA GLU A 267 -19.69 -16.24 -0.93
C GLU A 267 -19.36 -14.98 -1.75
N PRO A 268 -19.86 -14.86 -2.99
CA PRO A 268 -19.49 -13.77 -3.89
C PRO A 268 -19.99 -12.40 -3.43
N VAL A 269 -21.08 -12.34 -2.66
CA VAL A 269 -21.67 -11.10 -2.16
C VAL A 269 -22.12 -11.30 -0.72
N GLU A 270 -21.71 -10.40 0.18
CA GLU A 270 -22.18 -10.30 1.57
C GLU A 270 -22.67 -8.87 1.82
N MET A 271 -23.89 -8.71 2.33
CA MET A 271 -24.40 -7.39 2.73
C MET A 271 -23.95 -7.05 4.15
N LEU A 272 -23.37 -5.86 4.35
CA LEU A 272 -22.96 -5.35 5.65
C LEU A 272 -24.14 -4.64 6.33
N SER A 273 -24.92 -5.40 7.11
CA SER A 273 -26.07 -4.88 7.86
C SER A 273 -25.64 -4.01 9.06
N ARG A 274 -26.50 -3.07 9.49
CA ARG A 274 -26.35 -2.33 10.76
C ARG A 274 -27.10 -3.06 11.87
N ALA A 275 -26.61 -2.97 13.11
CA ALA A 275 -27.38 -3.34 14.30
C ALA A 275 -28.66 -2.49 14.51
N ALA A 276 -28.79 -1.35 13.82
CA ALA A 276 -29.93 -0.44 13.89
C ALA A 276 -30.88 -0.53 12.67
N ASP A 277 -30.69 -1.50 11.76
CA ASP A 277 -31.52 -1.64 10.55
C ASP A 277 -32.89 -2.28 10.81
N ALA A 278 -33.25 -2.58 12.07
CA ALA A 278 -34.60 -3.04 12.41
C ALA A 278 -35.69 -1.95 12.22
N ASP A 279 -35.30 -0.66 12.15
CA ASP A 279 -36.23 0.48 12.08
C ASP A 279 -36.26 1.21 10.72
N ARG A 280 -35.42 0.83 9.76
CA ARG A 280 -35.55 1.33 8.38
C ARG A 280 -36.59 0.47 7.67
N GLY A 281 -37.81 1.01 7.57
CA GLY A 281 -38.94 0.37 6.87
C GLY A 281 -38.61 -0.04 5.43
N ALA A 282 -39.49 -0.88 4.89
CA ALA A 282 -39.40 -1.63 3.63
C ALA A 282 -39.20 -0.83 2.32
N ASP A 283 -38.74 0.43 2.37
CA ASP A 283 -38.44 1.29 1.21
C ASP A 283 -36.94 1.25 0.81
N ALA A 284 -36.18 0.25 1.26
CA ALA A 284 -34.72 0.19 1.17
C ALA A 284 -34.19 -0.86 0.17
N ASP A 285 -34.87 -1.07 -0.97
CA ASP A 285 -34.37 -1.99 -2.01
C ASP A 285 -33.08 -1.43 -2.64
N GLY A 286 -31.93 -2.02 -2.27
CA GLY A 286 -30.62 -1.81 -2.90
C GLY A 286 -29.66 -0.81 -2.23
N CYS A 287 -30.08 -0.14 -1.16
CA CYS A 287 -29.23 0.81 -0.42
C CYS A 287 -28.39 0.11 0.66
N GLY A 288 -27.07 0.27 0.65
CA GLY A 288 -26.21 -0.32 1.68
C GLY A 288 -24.75 -0.48 1.31
N ALA A 289 -24.01 -1.14 2.21
CA ALA A 289 -22.63 -1.56 1.97
C ALA A 289 -22.58 -3.07 1.69
N TYR A 290 -21.76 -3.48 0.73
CA TYR A 290 -21.62 -4.87 0.30
C TYR A 290 -20.15 -5.25 0.22
N VAL A 291 -19.77 -6.41 0.75
CA VAL A 291 -18.50 -7.07 0.42
C VAL A 291 -18.72 -7.86 -0.86
N ILE A 292 -17.95 -7.53 -1.90
CA ILE A 292 -18.01 -8.21 -3.19
C ILE A 292 -16.72 -8.99 -3.36
N ARG A 293 -16.84 -10.31 -3.47
CA ARG A 293 -15.72 -11.23 -3.62
C ARG A 293 -15.66 -11.74 -5.05
N LEU A 294 -14.61 -11.36 -5.76
CA LEU A 294 -14.39 -11.82 -7.13
C LEU A 294 -13.51 -13.07 -7.12
N PRO A 295 -13.78 -14.08 -7.97
CA PRO A 295 -12.90 -15.23 -8.14
C PRO A 295 -11.46 -14.74 -8.31
N TYR A 296 -10.54 -15.22 -7.47
CA TYR A 296 -9.18 -14.74 -7.50
C TYR A 296 -8.22 -15.66 -6.74
N ILE A 297 -6.93 -15.45 -6.95
CA ILE A 297 -5.87 -16.30 -6.41
C ILE A 297 -5.38 -15.85 -5.02
N PRO A 298 -4.63 -16.72 -4.30
CA PRO A 298 -3.96 -16.38 -3.05
C PRO A 298 -2.96 -15.22 -3.17
N LYS A 299 -2.59 -14.63 -2.02
CA LYS A 299 -1.89 -13.34 -1.96
C LYS A 299 -0.45 -13.46 -2.44
N GLU A 300 0.17 -14.59 -2.14
CA GLU A 300 1.56 -14.92 -2.42
C GLU A 300 1.85 -14.87 -3.91
N SER A 301 0.84 -15.15 -4.72
CA SER A 301 0.89 -15.14 -6.18
C SER A 301 0.16 -13.94 -6.80
N LEU A 302 -0.26 -12.94 -6.01
CA LEU A 302 -1.20 -11.90 -6.42
C LEU A 302 -0.69 -10.98 -7.53
N TRP A 303 0.59 -10.58 -7.48
CA TRP A 303 1.12 -9.50 -8.32
C TRP A 303 0.96 -9.73 -9.84
N PRO A 304 1.24 -10.92 -10.40
CA PRO A 304 1.07 -11.19 -11.81
C PRO A 304 -0.40 -11.24 -12.26
N HIS A 305 -1.34 -11.47 -11.35
CA HIS A 305 -2.76 -11.63 -11.67
C HIS A 305 -3.58 -10.38 -11.39
N ILE A 306 -2.99 -9.29 -10.89
CA ILE A 306 -3.70 -8.01 -10.66
C ILE A 306 -4.54 -7.59 -11.88
N PRO A 307 -4.05 -7.68 -13.13
CA PRO A 307 -4.85 -7.34 -14.31
C PRO A 307 -6.14 -8.16 -14.44
N GLU A 308 -6.13 -9.45 -14.08
CA GLU A 308 -7.32 -10.31 -14.08
C GLU A 308 -8.38 -9.80 -13.10
N PHE A 309 -7.96 -9.38 -11.90
CA PHE A 309 -8.87 -8.78 -10.92
C PHE A 309 -9.43 -7.45 -11.42
N VAL A 310 -8.59 -6.61 -12.03
CA VAL A 310 -9.02 -5.32 -12.61
C VAL A 310 -10.10 -5.54 -13.65
N ASP A 311 -9.93 -6.51 -14.54
CA ASP A 311 -10.89 -6.77 -15.61
C ASP A 311 -12.23 -7.28 -15.03
N ARG A 312 -12.20 -8.21 -14.06
CA ARG A 312 -13.42 -8.67 -13.37
C ARG A 312 -14.12 -7.56 -12.59
N ALA A 313 -13.34 -6.72 -11.89
CA ALA A 313 -13.86 -5.57 -11.15
C ALA A 313 -14.47 -4.53 -12.08
N LEU A 314 -13.89 -4.32 -13.27
CA LEU A 314 -14.43 -3.41 -14.29
C LEU A 314 -15.79 -3.91 -14.79
N THR A 315 -15.94 -5.20 -15.07
CA THR A 315 -17.21 -5.82 -15.45
C THR A 315 -18.26 -5.65 -14.34
N HIS A 316 -17.90 -5.96 -13.08
CA HIS A 316 -18.79 -5.79 -11.92
C HIS A 316 -19.28 -4.35 -11.77
N ILE A 317 -18.35 -3.38 -11.73
CA ILE A 317 -18.66 -1.95 -11.56
C ILE A 317 -19.57 -1.46 -12.68
N THR A 318 -19.31 -1.86 -13.93
CA THR A 318 -20.12 -1.47 -15.08
C THR A 318 -21.55 -2.01 -14.97
N ASN A 319 -21.71 -3.26 -14.53
CA ASN A 319 -23.02 -3.87 -14.34
C ASN A 319 -23.79 -3.21 -13.19
N VAL A 320 -23.13 -2.94 -12.06
CA VAL A 320 -23.75 -2.24 -10.93
C VAL A 320 -24.13 -0.80 -11.31
N ALA A 321 -23.27 -0.07 -12.03
CA ALA A 321 -23.57 1.29 -12.48
C ALA A 321 -24.83 1.36 -13.36
N ARG A 322 -25.06 0.35 -14.21
CA ARG A 322 -26.30 0.21 -15.00
C ARG A 322 -27.50 -0.15 -14.12
N ALA A 323 -27.36 -1.17 -13.26
CA ALA A 323 -28.43 -1.64 -12.39
C ALA A 323 -28.96 -0.54 -11.45
N ILE A 324 -28.06 0.26 -10.85
CA ILE A 324 -28.45 1.41 -10.01
C ILE A 324 -29.26 2.42 -10.84
N SER A 325 -28.85 2.68 -12.08
CA SER A 325 -29.57 3.61 -12.95
C SER A 325 -30.95 3.09 -13.34
N GLU A 326 -31.11 1.79 -13.58
CA GLU A 326 -32.40 1.17 -13.92
C GLU A 326 -33.36 1.20 -12.73
N GLN A 327 -32.87 0.97 -11.52
CA GLN A 327 -33.65 1.03 -10.28
C GLN A 327 -34.13 2.45 -9.95
N LEU A 328 -33.35 3.48 -10.29
CA LEU A 328 -33.65 4.88 -9.99
C LEU A 328 -34.36 5.61 -11.14
N ALA A 329 -34.54 4.99 -12.30
CA ALA A 329 -35.20 5.61 -13.43
C ALA A 329 -36.71 5.75 -13.17
N GLU A 330 -37.22 6.99 -13.22
CA GLU A 330 -38.66 7.26 -13.28
C GLU A 330 -39.21 6.87 -14.68
N ASP A 331 -40.45 6.38 -14.73
CA ASP A 331 -41.09 5.85 -15.96
C ASP A 331 -40.87 6.75 -17.20
N GLY A 332 -40.06 6.28 -18.16
CA GLY A 332 -39.91 6.88 -19.49
C GLY A 332 -38.61 7.65 -19.77
N GLY A 333 -37.66 7.74 -18.83
CA GLY A 333 -36.34 8.32 -19.06
C GLY A 333 -35.30 7.32 -19.59
N ALA A 334 -34.39 7.74 -20.48
CA ALA A 334 -33.21 6.94 -20.82
C ALA A 334 -32.28 6.85 -19.59
N ALA A 335 -32.17 5.66 -18.98
CA ALA A 335 -31.37 5.40 -17.80
C ALA A 335 -29.86 5.60 -18.09
N LYS A 336 -29.26 6.66 -17.56
CA LYS A 336 -27.81 6.93 -17.69
C LYS A 336 -27.04 6.24 -16.55
N PRO A 337 -26.03 5.40 -16.84
CA PRO A 337 -25.27 4.69 -15.81
C PRO A 337 -24.75 5.61 -14.70
N ILE A 338 -24.91 5.18 -13.45
CA ILE A 338 -24.41 5.89 -12.27
C ILE A 338 -23.03 5.32 -11.94
N TRP A 339 -22.00 5.94 -12.54
CA TRP A 339 -20.61 5.57 -12.32
C TRP A 339 -20.17 5.84 -10.87
N PRO A 340 -19.13 5.12 -10.38
CA PRO A 340 -18.58 5.39 -9.06
C PRO A 340 -18.20 6.86 -8.90
N TYR A 341 -18.61 7.43 -7.77
CA TYR A 341 -18.24 8.77 -7.36
C TYR A 341 -16.76 8.88 -6.99
N VAL A 342 -16.20 7.81 -6.42
CA VAL A 342 -14.80 7.67 -6.05
C VAL A 342 -14.44 6.19 -5.95
N ILE A 343 -13.19 5.86 -6.31
CA ILE A 343 -12.59 4.54 -6.09
C ILE A 343 -11.48 4.71 -5.05
N HIS A 344 -11.54 3.95 -3.96
CA HIS A 344 -10.61 4.03 -2.84
C HIS A 344 -9.80 2.74 -2.72
N GLY A 345 -8.52 2.80 -3.06
CA GLY A 345 -7.57 1.70 -2.88
C GLY A 345 -7.00 1.67 -1.46
N HIS A 346 -7.00 0.49 -0.85
CA HIS A 346 -6.35 0.24 0.44
C HIS A 346 -5.15 -0.69 0.26
N TYR A 347 -4.01 -0.27 0.83
CA TYR A 347 -2.72 -0.95 0.70
C TYR A 347 -2.18 -0.99 -0.74
N ALA A 348 -0.98 -1.55 -0.92
CA ALA A 348 -0.26 -1.56 -2.19
C ALA A 348 -1.02 -2.24 -3.35
N ASP A 349 -1.61 -3.40 -3.06
CA ASP A 349 -2.35 -4.23 -4.02
C ASP A 349 -3.68 -3.59 -4.41
N GLY A 350 -4.50 -3.21 -3.42
CA GLY A 350 -5.74 -2.48 -3.65
C GLY A 350 -5.51 -1.10 -4.28
N GLY A 351 -4.41 -0.44 -3.95
CA GLY A 351 -3.96 0.81 -4.57
C GLY A 351 -3.66 0.67 -6.06
N GLU A 352 -2.95 -0.37 -6.47
CA GLU A 352 -2.66 -0.60 -7.89
C GLU A 352 -3.92 -0.94 -8.69
N VAL A 353 -4.82 -1.78 -8.14
CA VAL A 353 -6.12 -2.06 -8.77
C VAL A 353 -6.93 -0.78 -8.92
N ALA A 354 -7.02 0.01 -7.84
CA ALA A 354 -7.74 1.28 -7.86
C ALA A 354 -7.17 2.25 -8.88
N ALA A 355 -5.84 2.34 -9.04
CA ALA A 355 -5.20 3.17 -10.06
C ALA A 355 -5.62 2.78 -11.48
N ARG A 356 -5.67 1.47 -11.77
CA ARG A 356 -6.05 0.96 -13.08
C ARG A 356 -7.55 1.15 -13.36
N LEU A 357 -8.41 0.88 -12.39
CA LEU A 357 -9.86 1.07 -12.53
C LEU A 357 -10.24 2.55 -12.62
N ALA A 358 -9.65 3.40 -11.78
CA ALA A 358 -9.88 4.85 -11.81
C ALA A 358 -9.45 5.45 -13.15
N GLY A 359 -8.31 5.00 -13.68
CA GLY A 359 -7.88 5.35 -15.04
C GLY A 359 -8.90 4.94 -16.08
N ALA A 360 -9.30 3.66 -16.11
CA ALA A 360 -10.22 3.13 -17.11
C ALA A 360 -11.61 3.80 -17.07
N LEU A 361 -12.12 4.09 -15.87
CA LEU A 361 -13.45 4.69 -15.67
C LEU A 361 -13.43 6.22 -15.67
N ASN A 362 -12.26 6.84 -15.66
CA ASN A 362 -12.07 8.28 -15.44
C ASN A 362 -12.77 8.80 -14.17
N VAL A 363 -12.53 8.12 -13.06
CA VAL A 363 -13.11 8.39 -11.74
C VAL A 363 -12.01 8.82 -10.75
N PRO A 364 -12.27 9.72 -9.78
CA PRO A 364 -11.30 10.03 -8.72
C PRO A 364 -10.79 8.79 -8.00
N MET A 365 -9.47 8.74 -7.85
CA MET A 365 -8.81 7.75 -7.02
C MET A 365 -8.41 8.34 -5.66
N VAL A 366 -8.77 7.65 -4.59
CA VAL A 366 -8.23 7.88 -3.25
C VAL A 366 -7.37 6.68 -2.83
N MET A 367 -6.30 6.94 -2.09
CA MET A 367 -5.38 5.91 -1.59
C MET A 367 -5.24 5.98 -0.07
N THR A 368 -5.20 4.83 0.60
CA THR A 368 -4.75 4.71 2.01
C THR A 368 -3.71 3.62 2.13
N GLY A 369 -2.54 3.96 2.66
CA GLY A 369 -1.40 3.05 2.71
C GLY A 369 -1.55 1.90 3.71
N HIS A 370 -2.01 2.18 4.93
CA HIS A 370 -2.02 1.28 6.11
C HIS A 370 -0.62 0.82 6.57
N SER A 371 0.20 0.32 5.64
CA SER A 371 1.60 0.00 5.81
C SER A 371 2.32 0.17 4.48
N LEU A 372 3.51 0.77 4.50
CA LEU A 372 4.28 1.10 3.29
C LEU A 372 5.47 0.16 3.08
N GLY A 373 5.68 -0.25 1.83
CA GLY A 373 6.75 -1.14 1.39
C GLY A 373 8.15 -0.60 1.66
N ARG A 374 8.42 0.70 1.43
CA ARG A 374 9.74 1.30 1.69
C ARG A 374 10.10 1.28 3.18
N ASN A 375 9.15 1.63 4.05
CA ASN A 375 9.35 1.56 5.50
C ASN A 375 9.55 0.13 5.98
N LYS A 376 8.80 -0.83 5.42
CA LYS A 376 8.97 -2.25 5.74
C LYS A 376 10.34 -2.76 5.30
N LEU A 377 10.78 -2.40 4.09
CA LEU A 377 12.09 -2.75 3.56
C LEU A 377 13.20 -2.21 4.47
N GLU A 378 13.14 -0.93 4.84
CA GLU A 378 14.11 -0.31 5.74
C GLU A 378 14.16 -1.03 7.10
N GLN A 379 13.01 -1.41 7.65
CA GLN A 379 12.95 -2.16 8.91
C GLN A 379 13.56 -3.56 8.79
N LEU A 380 13.30 -4.28 7.69
CA LEU A 380 13.85 -5.62 7.46
C LEU A 380 15.37 -5.56 7.27
N LEU A 381 15.87 -4.58 6.53
CA LEU A 381 17.31 -4.36 6.36
C LEU A 381 17.99 -4.00 7.69
N LYS A 382 17.39 -3.13 8.50
CA LYS A 382 17.92 -2.77 9.85
C LYS A 382 18.02 -3.97 10.80
N GLN A 383 17.18 -5.00 10.64
CA GLN A 383 17.30 -6.23 11.43
C GLN A 383 18.54 -7.04 11.04
N GLY A 384 19.08 -6.85 9.83
CA GLY A 384 20.32 -7.46 9.35
C GLY A 384 20.29 -8.99 9.27
N ARG A 385 19.09 -9.60 9.25
CA ARG A 385 18.89 -11.05 9.21
C ARG A 385 18.79 -11.61 7.79
N LEU A 386 18.33 -10.80 6.85
CA LEU A 386 18.04 -11.17 5.46
C LEU A 386 18.74 -10.18 4.53
N SER A 387 19.28 -10.65 3.40
CA SER A 387 19.79 -9.77 2.36
C SER A 387 18.63 -9.13 1.57
N LEU A 388 18.89 -8.08 0.79
CA LEU A 388 17.89 -7.47 -0.09
C LEU A 388 17.28 -8.50 -1.06
N GLU A 389 18.09 -9.43 -1.57
CA GLU A 389 17.65 -10.48 -2.48
C GLU A 389 16.72 -11.48 -1.77
N ASP A 390 17.05 -11.89 -0.54
CA ASP A 390 16.20 -12.77 0.28
C ASP A 390 14.88 -12.10 0.65
N ILE A 391 14.93 -10.80 0.96
CA ILE A 391 13.73 -10.02 1.25
C ILE A 391 12.85 -9.93 0.01
N ASN A 392 13.44 -9.65 -1.16
CA ASN A 392 12.68 -9.51 -2.39
C ASN A 392 12.10 -10.85 -2.86
N SER A 393 12.85 -11.95 -2.75
CA SER A 393 12.33 -13.28 -3.09
C SER A 393 11.17 -13.72 -2.19
N THR A 394 11.25 -13.39 -0.90
CA THR A 394 10.22 -13.77 0.09
C THR A 394 8.97 -12.88 0.02
N TYR A 395 9.15 -11.56 -0.06
CA TYR A 395 8.07 -10.59 0.12
C TYR A 395 7.66 -9.86 -1.16
N ARG A 396 8.37 -10.10 -2.28
CA ARG A 396 8.22 -9.35 -3.54
C ARG A 396 8.21 -7.83 -3.30
N ILE A 397 9.11 -7.38 -2.42
CA ILE A 397 9.06 -6.04 -1.82
C ILE A 397 9.24 -4.93 -2.87
N MET A 398 10.07 -5.16 -3.89
CA MET A 398 10.29 -4.18 -4.96
C MET A 398 9.03 -4.03 -5.82
N ARG A 399 8.33 -5.14 -6.08
CA ARG A 399 7.07 -5.14 -6.80
C ARG A 399 5.97 -4.41 -6.02
N ARG A 400 5.92 -4.63 -4.70
CA ARG A 400 5.03 -3.90 -3.79
C ARG A 400 5.27 -2.39 -3.83
N ILE A 401 6.54 -1.96 -3.74
CA ILE A 401 6.89 -0.54 -3.77
C ILE A 401 6.45 0.08 -5.10
N GLU A 402 6.61 -0.60 -6.23
CA GLU A 402 6.12 -0.08 -7.52
C GLU A 402 4.60 0.00 -7.57
N GLY A 403 3.87 -0.95 -6.96
CA GLY A 403 2.40 -0.85 -6.85
C GLY A 403 1.95 0.38 -6.05
N GLU A 404 2.66 0.71 -4.98
CA GLU A 404 2.43 1.93 -4.18
C GLU A 404 2.78 3.22 -4.97
N GLU A 405 3.86 3.21 -5.76
CA GLU A 405 4.23 4.34 -6.64
C GLU A 405 3.20 4.53 -7.77
N ALA A 406 2.73 3.45 -8.38
CA ALA A 406 1.67 3.50 -9.39
C ALA A 406 0.36 4.06 -8.80
N ALA A 407 0.04 3.71 -7.55
CA ALA A 407 -1.09 4.30 -6.83
C ALA A 407 -0.90 5.81 -6.60
N LEU A 408 0.31 6.26 -6.24
CA LEU A 408 0.61 7.70 -6.10
C LEU A 408 0.53 8.47 -7.42
N ASP A 409 0.86 7.81 -8.53
CA ASP A 409 0.78 8.42 -9.86
C ASP A 409 -0.67 8.79 -10.23
N ALA A 410 -1.62 7.91 -9.90
CA ALA A 410 -3.03 8.08 -10.22
C ALA A 410 -3.84 8.85 -9.15
N ALA A 411 -3.45 8.77 -7.87
CA ALA A 411 -4.24 9.31 -6.76
C ALA A 411 -4.54 10.83 -6.87
N GLU A 412 -5.80 11.19 -6.61
CA GLU A 412 -6.21 12.57 -6.33
C GLU A 412 -5.79 12.99 -4.93
N MET A 413 -6.04 12.07 -3.99
CA MET A 413 -5.81 12.24 -2.57
C MET A 413 -5.25 10.96 -1.96
N VAL A 414 -4.36 11.12 -1.00
CA VAL A 414 -3.92 10.05 -0.10
C VAL A 414 -4.39 10.41 1.31
N VAL A 415 -5.15 9.51 1.92
CA VAL A 415 -5.62 9.61 3.30
C VAL A 415 -4.61 8.95 4.21
N THR A 416 -4.10 9.71 5.18
CA THR A 416 -3.18 9.24 6.22
C THR A 416 -3.82 9.39 7.60
N SER A 417 -3.39 8.57 8.55
CA SER A 417 -3.89 8.68 9.93
C SER A 417 -3.19 9.80 10.70
N THR A 418 -1.95 10.12 10.32
CA THR A 418 -1.11 11.12 11.00
C THR A 418 -0.34 11.96 10.00
N ARG A 419 0.18 13.09 10.49
CA ARG A 419 1.09 13.95 9.74
C ARG A 419 2.50 13.35 9.64
N GLN A 420 2.93 12.61 10.66
CA GLN A 420 4.21 11.89 10.61
C GLN A 420 4.22 10.87 9.46
N GLU A 421 3.10 10.18 9.22
CA GLU A 421 2.95 9.28 8.07
C GLU A 421 3.23 10.00 6.74
N ILE A 422 2.75 11.24 6.58
CA ILE A 422 3.01 12.07 5.40
C ILE A 422 4.50 12.41 5.28
N GLU A 423 5.09 12.93 6.36
CA GLU A 423 6.43 13.53 6.31
C GLU A 423 7.55 12.48 6.28
N GLU A 424 7.41 11.37 7.03
CA GLU A 424 8.47 10.36 7.19
C GLU A 424 8.25 9.10 6.34
N GLN A 425 7.00 8.67 6.15
CA GLN A 425 6.71 7.42 5.42
C GLN A 425 6.49 7.70 3.94
N TRP A 426 5.44 8.45 3.60
CA TRP A 426 5.18 8.87 2.22
C TRP A 426 6.25 9.79 1.65
N GLY A 427 6.88 10.62 2.49
CA GLY A 427 8.03 11.45 2.11
C GLY A 427 9.25 10.66 1.64
N SER A 428 9.27 9.32 1.83
CA SER A 428 10.32 8.46 1.30
C SER A 428 10.08 8.00 -0.13
N TYR A 429 8.92 8.23 -0.73
CA TYR A 429 8.53 7.77 -2.09
C TYR A 429 8.96 8.76 -3.18
N ASP A 430 9.16 8.26 -4.40
CA ASP A 430 9.63 9.10 -5.51
C ASP A 430 8.46 9.88 -6.13
N GLY A 431 7.25 9.33 -6.08
CA GLY A 431 6.00 9.97 -6.48
C GLY A 431 5.45 11.02 -5.49
N PHE A 432 6.19 11.37 -4.43
CA PHE A 432 5.74 12.41 -3.51
C PHE A 432 6.89 13.25 -2.93
N ASP A 433 6.77 14.58 -3.05
CA ASP A 433 7.58 15.53 -2.30
C ASP A 433 6.69 16.62 -1.70
N LEU A 434 6.81 16.81 -0.38
CA LEU A 434 5.98 17.75 0.37
C LEU A 434 6.23 19.20 -0.03
N LYS A 435 7.47 19.55 -0.42
CA LYS A 435 7.78 20.93 -0.83
C LYS A 435 7.17 21.23 -2.20
N LEU A 436 7.35 20.30 -3.15
CA LEU A 436 6.77 20.42 -4.49
C LEU A 436 5.24 20.42 -4.46
N GLU A 437 4.59 19.51 -3.71
CA GLU A 437 3.13 19.51 -3.54
C GLU A 437 2.61 20.86 -3.07
N ARG A 438 3.26 21.45 -2.07
CA ARG A 438 2.85 22.76 -1.53
C ARG A 438 2.95 23.86 -2.58
N LYS A 439 4.02 23.87 -3.38
CA LYS A 439 4.20 24.83 -4.48
C LYS A 439 3.11 24.66 -5.56
N LEU A 440 2.90 23.43 -6.02
CA LEU A 440 1.89 23.11 -7.04
C LEU A 440 0.48 23.50 -6.56
N ARG A 441 0.15 23.21 -5.30
CA ARG A 441 -1.14 23.61 -4.70
C ARG A 441 -1.33 25.13 -4.68
N VAL A 442 -0.30 25.89 -4.33
CA VAL A 442 -0.38 27.37 -4.33
C VAL A 442 -0.61 27.88 -5.76
N ARG A 443 0.04 27.30 -6.76
CA ARG A 443 -0.18 27.66 -8.17
C ARG A 443 -1.60 27.34 -8.65
N ARG A 444 -2.11 26.13 -8.37
CA ARG A 444 -3.50 25.75 -8.66
C ARG A 444 -4.50 26.73 -8.06
N ARG A 445 -4.31 27.11 -6.79
CA ARG A 445 -5.19 28.08 -6.10
C ARG A 445 -5.14 29.48 -6.72
N ARG A 446 -4.03 29.86 -7.34
CA ARG A 446 -3.88 31.13 -8.05
C ARG A 446 -4.36 31.07 -9.50
N GLY A 447 -4.83 29.91 -9.97
CA GLY A 447 -5.20 29.70 -11.37
C GLY A 447 -4.01 29.73 -12.33
N VAL A 448 -2.79 29.49 -11.83
CA VAL A 448 -1.57 29.51 -12.66
C VAL A 448 -1.17 28.09 -13.04
N SER A 449 -0.67 27.91 -14.27
CA SER A 449 -0.26 26.61 -14.82
C SER A 449 0.74 25.89 -13.91
N CYS A 450 0.54 24.58 -13.72
CA CYS A 450 1.50 23.70 -13.05
C CYS A 450 2.50 23.05 -14.01
N LEU A 451 2.50 23.46 -15.29
CA LEU A 451 3.42 22.94 -16.31
C LEU A 451 3.33 21.41 -16.46
N GLY A 452 2.11 20.87 -16.37
CA GLY A 452 1.90 19.42 -16.44
C GLY A 452 2.31 18.64 -15.19
N ARG A 453 2.81 19.30 -14.15
CA ARG A 453 3.27 18.64 -12.93
C ARG A 453 2.13 18.40 -11.96
N TYR A 454 2.16 17.23 -11.37
CA TYR A 454 1.15 16.78 -10.44
C TYR A 454 1.78 16.01 -9.27
N MET A 455 1.23 16.25 -8.08
CA MET A 455 1.50 15.51 -6.86
C MET A 455 0.16 15.31 -6.12
N PRO A 456 -0.09 14.11 -5.57
CA PRO A 456 -1.34 13.83 -4.88
C PRO A 456 -1.50 14.67 -3.61
N ARG A 457 -2.75 14.97 -3.26
CA ARG A 457 -3.07 15.71 -2.04
C ARG A 457 -2.96 14.78 -0.83
N MET A 458 -1.99 15.02 0.06
CA MET A 458 -1.91 14.30 1.34
C MET A 458 -2.85 14.94 2.37
N VAL A 459 -3.74 14.14 2.96
CA VAL A 459 -4.74 14.60 3.93
C VAL A 459 -4.72 13.69 5.15
N VAL A 460 -4.63 14.31 6.33
CA VAL A 460 -4.78 13.60 7.60
C VAL A 460 -6.27 13.47 7.90
N ILE A 461 -6.82 12.25 7.80
CA ILE A 461 -8.17 11.92 8.25
C ILE A 461 -8.02 10.76 9.22
N PRO A 462 -8.08 11.00 10.54
CA PRO A 462 -7.88 9.94 11.51
C PRO A 462 -8.97 8.86 11.35
N PRO A 463 -8.66 7.58 11.63
CA PRO A 463 -9.68 6.53 11.66
C PRO A 463 -10.80 6.88 12.63
N GLY A 464 -12.03 6.51 12.27
CA GLY A 464 -13.16 6.60 13.17
C GLY A 464 -13.10 5.52 14.25
N MET A 465 -13.66 5.83 15.42
CA MET A 465 -14.02 4.85 16.44
C MET A 465 -15.52 4.92 16.69
N ASP A 466 -16.09 3.79 17.09
CA ASP A 466 -17.42 3.78 17.67
C ASP A 466 -17.34 4.29 19.11
N PHE A 467 -18.24 5.21 19.48
CA PHE A 467 -18.38 5.75 20.83
C PHE A 467 -19.77 5.44 21.42
N SER A 468 -20.57 4.59 20.76
CA SER A 468 -21.91 4.20 21.21
C SER A 468 -21.93 3.62 22.64
N TYR A 469 -20.85 2.94 23.05
CA TYR A 469 -20.68 2.38 24.39
C TYR A 469 -20.26 3.40 25.45
N VAL A 470 -19.88 4.63 25.06
CA VAL A 470 -19.46 5.69 25.98
C VAL A 470 -20.68 6.53 26.34
N ASN A 471 -21.33 6.19 27.46
CA ASN A 471 -22.40 7.03 27.99
C ASN A 471 -21.81 8.28 28.68
N THR A 472 -21.87 9.41 27.99
CA THR A 472 -21.37 10.70 28.49
C THR A 472 -22.24 11.27 29.62
N GLN A 473 -23.51 10.86 29.71
CA GLN A 473 -24.42 11.29 30.78
C GLN A 473 -23.96 10.77 32.14
N ASP A 474 -23.55 9.50 32.21
CA ASP A 474 -22.98 8.88 33.41
C ASP A 474 -21.67 9.56 33.87
N LEU A 475 -20.92 10.15 32.93
CA LEU A 475 -19.67 10.87 33.20
C LEU A 475 -19.88 12.33 33.65
N ILE A 476 -21.04 12.92 33.38
CA ILE A 476 -21.38 14.30 33.80
C ILE A 476 -22.06 14.27 35.18
N GLU A 477 -22.89 13.25 35.45
CA GLU A 477 -23.59 13.08 36.73
C GLU A 477 -22.72 12.40 37.82
N GLY A 478 -21.63 11.75 37.42
CA GLY A 478 -20.70 11.00 38.29
C GLY A 478 -19.64 11.84 39.04
N ASP A 479 -19.91 13.08 39.43
CA ASP A 479 -19.05 13.85 40.37
C ASP A 479 -19.33 13.46 41.85
N GLY A 480 -20.03 12.34 42.04
CA GLY A 480 -20.29 11.71 43.34
C GLY A 480 -18.99 11.23 43.99
N ASP A 481 -18.75 11.67 45.21
CA ASP A 481 -17.55 11.40 45.98
C ASP A 481 -17.33 9.88 46.15
N ILE A 482 -16.15 9.38 45.77
CA ILE A 482 -15.71 7.99 46.01
C ILE A 482 -15.84 7.61 47.50
N SER A 483 -15.85 8.61 48.40
CA SER A 483 -16.14 8.43 49.83
C SER A 483 -17.49 7.77 50.10
N SER A 484 -18.49 7.95 49.23
CA SER A 484 -19.81 7.33 49.33
C SER A 484 -19.83 5.85 48.88
N LEU A 485 -18.87 5.43 48.05
CA LEU A 485 -18.77 4.07 47.51
C LEU A 485 -17.89 3.14 48.35
N ILE A 486 -16.96 3.70 49.13
CA ILE A 486 -15.97 2.95 49.93
C ILE A 486 -16.23 3.08 51.45
N SER A 487 -17.12 3.98 51.89
CA SER A 487 -17.50 4.14 53.32
C SER A 487 -17.99 2.82 53.94
N SER A 488 -17.47 2.52 55.12
CA SER A 488 -17.69 1.28 55.88
C SER A 488 -19.07 1.13 56.53
N ASP A 489 -20.06 1.93 56.13
CA ASP A 489 -21.41 1.87 56.72
C ASP A 489 -22.25 0.81 55.99
N ARG A 490 -22.30 -0.38 56.60
CA ARG A 490 -22.73 -1.66 56.00
C ARG A 490 -24.22 -1.79 55.62
N ALA A 491 -25.01 -0.73 55.55
CA ALA A 491 -26.46 -0.88 55.57
C ALA A 491 -27.26 -0.39 54.35
N GLN A 492 -26.74 0.48 53.47
CA GLN A 492 -27.56 0.97 52.34
C GLN A 492 -26.69 1.34 51.12
N SER A 493 -27.05 0.79 49.95
CA SER A 493 -26.45 1.00 48.61
C SER A 493 -25.20 0.16 48.25
N ARG A 494 -25.34 -1.17 48.12
CA ARG A 494 -24.45 -1.95 47.24
C ARG A 494 -24.87 -1.70 45.78
N ARG A 495 -24.28 -0.71 45.12
CA ARG A 495 -23.97 -0.88 43.70
C ARG A 495 -22.74 -1.77 43.67
N ASP A 496 -22.88 -3.00 43.16
CA ASP A 496 -21.75 -3.92 43.06
C ASP A 496 -20.65 -3.25 42.21
N LEU A 497 -19.53 -2.90 42.84
CA LEU A 497 -18.39 -2.33 42.15
C LEU A 497 -17.90 -3.33 41.09
N PRO A 498 -17.50 -2.87 39.88
CA PRO A 498 -16.97 -3.76 38.86
C PRO A 498 -15.84 -4.63 39.43
N PRO A 499 -15.83 -5.96 39.21
CA PRO A 499 -14.84 -6.86 39.81
C PRO A 499 -13.38 -6.44 39.57
N ILE A 500 -13.08 -5.86 38.41
CA ILE A 500 -11.74 -5.37 38.06
C ILE A 500 -11.26 -4.23 38.95
N TRP A 501 -12.15 -3.42 39.54
CA TRP A 501 -11.76 -2.33 40.44
C TRP A 501 -11.15 -2.87 41.73
N SER A 502 -11.80 -3.86 42.35
CA SER A 502 -11.27 -4.56 43.52
C SER A 502 -9.89 -5.16 43.24
N GLU A 503 -9.72 -5.69 42.03
CA GLU A 503 -8.50 -6.36 41.61
C GLU A 503 -7.32 -5.41 41.39
N ILE A 504 -7.61 -4.14 41.05
CA ILE A 504 -6.63 -3.04 41.01
C ILE A 504 -6.38 -2.49 42.41
N MET A 505 -7.45 -2.18 43.16
CA MET A 505 -7.38 -1.51 44.46
C MET A 505 -6.64 -2.32 45.53
N ARG A 506 -6.65 -3.66 45.45
CA ARG A 506 -5.94 -4.52 46.41
C ARG A 506 -4.42 -4.29 46.49
N PHE A 507 -3.83 -3.64 45.49
CA PHE A 507 -2.40 -3.30 45.48
C PHE A 507 -2.08 -2.02 46.25
N PHE A 508 -3.08 -1.19 46.58
CA PHE A 508 -2.87 0.14 47.13
C PHE A 508 -3.10 0.18 48.64
N THR A 509 -2.20 0.86 49.35
CA THR A 509 -2.41 1.20 50.77
C THR A 509 -3.47 2.30 50.92
N ASN A 510 -3.49 3.27 50.00
CA ASN A 510 -4.52 4.29 49.92
C ASN A 510 -5.12 4.33 48.52
N PRO A 511 -6.27 3.66 48.27
CA PRO A 511 -6.88 3.59 46.94
C PRO A 511 -7.54 4.91 46.49
N HIS A 512 -7.68 5.91 47.36
CA HIS A 512 -8.32 7.20 47.03
C HIS A 512 -7.40 8.18 46.31
N LYS A 513 -6.10 7.91 46.22
CA LYS A 513 -5.18 8.78 45.49
C LYS A 513 -5.48 8.72 43.98
N PRO A 514 -5.34 9.83 43.25
CA PRO A 514 -5.34 9.86 41.80
C PRO A 514 -4.55 8.73 41.16
N MET A 515 -5.17 8.08 40.18
CA MET A 515 -4.57 6.96 39.46
C MET A 515 -3.84 7.44 38.21
N ILE A 516 -2.53 7.21 38.14
CA ILE A 516 -1.75 7.30 36.90
C ILE A 516 -1.90 5.95 36.20
N LEU A 517 -2.61 5.92 35.07
CA LEU A 517 -2.90 4.70 34.33
C LEU A 517 -2.00 4.58 33.10
N ALA A 518 -1.27 3.47 33.00
CA ALA A 518 -0.62 3.03 31.76
C ALA A 518 -1.23 1.69 31.33
N LEU A 519 -1.75 1.64 30.09
CA LEU A 519 -2.34 0.45 29.50
C LEU A 519 -1.61 0.10 28.20
N SER A 520 -0.91 -1.02 28.17
CA SER A 520 -0.20 -1.49 26.98
C SER A 520 0.18 -2.96 27.06
N ARG A 521 0.69 -3.52 25.95
CA ARG A 521 1.39 -4.81 25.99
C ARG A 521 2.73 -4.67 26.73
N PRO A 522 3.26 -5.74 27.37
CA PRO A 522 4.59 -5.74 27.99
C PRO A 522 5.70 -5.81 26.92
N ASP A 523 5.87 -4.75 26.14
CA ASP A 523 6.86 -4.65 25.06
C ASP A 523 7.90 -3.56 25.39
N PRO A 524 9.21 -3.78 25.15
CA PRO A 524 10.24 -2.78 25.40
C PRO A 524 9.96 -1.42 24.74
N LYS A 525 9.33 -1.40 23.56
CA LYS A 525 8.99 -0.17 22.82
C LYS A 525 7.94 0.69 23.55
N LYS A 526 7.11 0.08 24.40
CA LYS A 526 6.12 0.79 25.22
C LYS A 526 6.77 1.51 26.40
N ASN A 527 8.05 1.29 26.66
CA ASN A 527 8.89 2.12 27.54
C ASN A 527 8.35 2.28 28.97
N VAL A 528 7.68 1.25 29.48
CA VAL A 528 7.12 1.23 30.85
C VAL A 528 8.20 1.40 31.91
N MET A 529 9.44 1.01 31.60
CA MET A 529 10.57 1.13 32.52
C MET A 529 10.92 2.58 32.85
N THR A 530 10.89 3.47 31.85
CA THR A 530 11.19 4.89 32.06
C THR A 530 10.09 5.56 32.89
N LEU A 531 8.83 5.15 32.69
CA LEU A 531 7.71 5.58 33.53
C LEU A 531 7.87 5.14 35.00
N LEU A 532 8.20 3.88 35.25
CA LEU A 532 8.44 3.38 36.61
C LEU A 532 9.59 4.12 37.29
N LYS A 533 10.66 4.41 36.55
CA LYS A 533 11.79 5.18 37.07
C LYS A 533 11.38 6.62 37.40
N ALA A 534 10.65 7.28 36.51
CA ALA A 534 10.11 8.63 36.74
C ALA A 534 9.21 8.70 37.98
N PHE A 535 8.32 7.72 38.16
CA PHE A 535 7.45 7.63 39.34
C PHE A 535 8.25 7.30 40.62
N GLY A 536 9.17 6.34 40.55
CA GLY A 536 9.93 5.88 41.71
C GLY A 536 10.86 6.92 42.31
N GLU A 537 11.51 7.73 41.46
CA GLU A 537 12.45 8.77 41.87
C GLU A 537 11.76 10.10 42.26
N CYS A 538 10.50 10.31 41.86
CA CYS A 538 9.76 11.53 42.18
C CYS A 538 8.89 11.37 43.45
N HIS A 539 9.44 11.77 44.60
CA HIS A 539 8.74 11.64 45.89
C HIS A 539 7.39 12.37 45.92
N ARG A 540 7.31 13.58 45.37
CA ARG A 540 6.06 14.38 45.32
C ARG A 540 4.96 13.68 44.52
N LEU A 541 5.31 12.99 43.44
CA LEU A 541 4.35 12.27 42.61
C LEU A 541 3.77 11.05 43.36
N ARG A 542 4.63 10.32 44.10
CA ARG A 542 4.25 9.18 44.97
C ARG A 542 3.35 9.59 46.13
N GLU A 543 3.55 10.78 46.68
CA GLU A 543 2.69 11.31 47.73
C GLU A 543 1.27 11.58 47.21
N LEU A 544 1.16 12.12 45.99
CA LEU A 544 -0.11 12.57 45.42
C LEU A 544 -0.88 11.49 44.65
N ALA A 545 -0.22 10.51 44.04
CA ALA A 545 -0.86 9.56 43.13
C ALA A 545 -0.39 8.10 43.33
N ASN A 546 -1.22 7.18 42.84
CA ASN A 546 -0.88 5.77 42.66
C ASN A 546 -0.61 5.47 41.18
N LEU A 547 0.23 4.48 40.88
CA LEU A 547 0.51 4.06 39.51
C LEU A 547 -0.16 2.70 39.22
N THR A 548 -0.86 2.59 38.10
CA THR A 548 -1.46 1.35 37.63
C THR A 548 -0.93 0.96 36.27
N LEU A 549 -0.42 -0.27 36.18
CA LEU A 549 0.18 -0.84 34.98
C LEU A 549 -0.66 -2.04 34.51
N ILE A 550 -1.48 -1.83 33.46
CA ILE A 550 -2.19 -2.92 32.79
C ILE A 550 -1.31 -3.44 31.66
N LEU A 551 -0.62 -4.56 31.91
CA LEU A 551 0.47 -5.09 31.06
C LEU A 551 0.17 -6.47 30.47
N GLY A 552 -0.92 -6.58 29.70
CA GLY A 552 -1.37 -7.85 29.13
C GLY A 552 -1.78 -8.88 30.19
N ASN A 553 -2.19 -10.06 29.73
CA ASN A 553 -2.56 -11.18 30.61
C ASN A 553 -1.37 -12.12 30.80
N ARG A 554 -1.22 -12.66 32.02
CA ARG A 554 -0.16 -13.64 32.36
C ARG A 554 -0.60 -14.62 33.44
N ASP A 555 -0.28 -15.89 33.25
CA ASP A 555 -0.37 -16.90 34.32
C ASP A 555 0.97 -16.98 35.07
N ASP A 556 2.03 -17.27 34.31
CA ASP A 556 3.43 -17.40 34.76
C ASP A 556 4.39 -16.62 33.84
N ILE A 557 5.41 -16.00 34.42
CA ILE A 557 6.41 -15.18 33.70
C ILE A 557 7.39 -16.07 32.93
N GLU A 558 7.72 -17.26 33.44
CA GLU A 558 8.68 -18.18 32.81
C GLU A 558 8.14 -18.74 31.48
N GLY A 559 6.83 -18.92 31.36
CA GLY A 559 6.15 -19.38 30.15
C GLY A 559 5.93 -18.31 29.07
N MET A 560 6.33 -17.05 29.30
CA MET A 560 6.11 -15.96 28.34
C MET A 560 7.23 -15.88 27.29
N SER A 561 6.95 -15.21 26.16
CA SER A 561 7.99 -14.85 25.19
C SER A 561 9.13 -14.07 25.87
N GLY A 562 10.38 -14.30 25.49
CA GLY A 562 11.56 -13.71 26.15
C GLY A 562 11.53 -12.18 26.30
N GLY A 563 10.98 -11.44 25.32
CA GLY A 563 10.83 -9.98 25.41
C GLY A 563 9.83 -9.55 26.49
N SER A 564 8.62 -10.12 26.47
CA SER A 564 7.56 -9.84 27.45
C SER A 564 7.95 -10.25 28.87
N ALA A 565 8.57 -11.43 29.01
CA ALA A 565 9.09 -11.92 30.28
C ALA A 565 10.14 -10.97 30.86
N ALA A 566 11.08 -10.50 30.03
CA ALA A 566 12.12 -9.56 30.45
C ALA A 566 11.53 -8.23 30.93
N VAL A 567 10.55 -7.66 30.22
CA VAL A 567 9.88 -6.42 30.65
C VAL A 567 9.22 -6.60 32.01
N LEU A 568 8.43 -7.65 32.21
CA LEU A 568 7.74 -7.90 33.49
C LEU A 568 8.73 -8.19 34.63
N ALA A 569 9.79 -8.96 34.38
CA ALA A 569 10.84 -9.19 35.37
C ALA A 569 11.53 -7.87 35.78
N MET A 570 11.78 -6.97 34.81
CA MET A 570 12.34 -5.66 35.07
C MET A 570 11.37 -4.74 35.84
N VAL A 571 10.07 -4.81 35.54
CA VAL A 571 9.02 -4.10 36.29
C VAL A 571 9.06 -4.52 37.77
N LEU A 572 9.06 -5.82 38.06
CA LEU A 572 9.10 -6.34 39.44
C LEU A 572 10.39 -5.92 40.16
N LYS A 573 11.55 -6.03 39.51
CA LYS A 573 12.83 -5.55 40.05
C LYS A 573 12.82 -4.06 40.35
N SER A 574 12.11 -3.26 39.55
CA SER A 574 12.03 -1.81 39.75
C SER A 574 11.10 -1.44 40.89
N ILE A 575 9.97 -2.16 41.04
CA ILE A 575 9.07 -1.99 42.19
C ILE A 575 9.82 -2.26 43.50
N ASP A 576 10.61 -3.32 43.54
CA ASP A 576 11.47 -3.64 44.68
C ASP A 576 12.55 -2.57 44.91
N LYS A 577 13.30 -2.22 43.85
CA LYS A 577 14.39 -1.23 43.91
C LYS A 577 13.96 0.13 44.48
N TYR A 578 12.77 0.61 44.12
CA TYR A 578 12.27 1.93 44.53
C TYR A 578 11.28 1.88 45.72
N ASP A 579 11.08 0.69 46.31
CA ASP A 579 10.13 0.43 47.41
C ASP A 579 8.71 0.96 47.09
N LEU A 580 8.13 0.44 46.00
CA LEU A 580 6.83 0.90 45.48
C LEU A 580 5.64 0.03 45.90
N TYR A 581 5.84 -0.84 46.88
CA TYR A 581 4.78 -1.66 47.46
C TYR A 581 3.67 -0.75 48.05
N GLY A 582 2.40 -1.10 47.81
CA GLY A 582 1.28 -0.27 48.23
C GLY A 582 0.98 0.95 47.35
N GLN A 583 1.80 1.22 46.32
CA GLN A 583 1.68 2.41 45.45
C GLN A 583 1.56 2.06 43.96
N VAL A 584 1.98 0.86 43.55
CA VAL A 584 1.92 0.39 42.16
C VAL A 584 1.04 -0.86 42.05
N SER A 585 0.06 -0.81 41.14
CA SER A 585 -0.77 -1.97 40.78
C SER A 585 -0.38 -2.54 39.42
N TYR A 586 -0.45 -3.86 39.30
CA TYR A 586 -0.07 -4.59 38.08
C TYR A 586 -0.84 -5.91 37.98
N PRO A 587 -2.18 -5.87 37.83
CA PRO A 587 -3.04 -7.05 37.84
C PRO A 587 -2.61 -8.10 36.80
N LYS A 588 -2.89 -9.37 37.09
CA LYS A 588 -2.50 -10.51 36.23
C LYS A 588 -3.42 -10.69 35.02
N HIS A 589 -4.71 -10.46 35.22
CA HIS A 589 -5.75 -10.75 34.23
C HIS A 589 -6.73 -9.59 34.10
N HIS A 590 -7.20 -9.36 32.87
CA HIS A 590 -8.32 -8.50 32.53
C HIS A 590 -9.00 -9.05 31.26
N LYS A 591 -10.30 -8.76 31.12
CA LYS A 591 -11.07 -9.01 29.90
C LYS A 591 -11.20 -7.72 29.09
N GLN A 592 -11.51 -7.83 27.80
CA GLN A 592 -11.77 -6.66 26.96
C GLN A 592 -12.93 -5.80 27.50
N SER A 593 -13.96 -6.44 28.07
CA SER A 593 -15.09 -5.78 28.74
C SER A 593 -14.70 -4.97 29.97
N ASP A 594 -13.54 -5.27 30.58
CA ASP A 594 -13.08 -4.60 31.79
C ASP A 594 -12.39 -3.27 31.46
N VAL A 595 -11.83 -3.12 30.25
CA VAL A 595 -11.05 -1.94 29.82
C VAL A 595 -11.83 -0.62 29.99
N PRO A 596 -13.09 -0.50 29.55
CA PRO A 596 -13.96 0.65 29.88
C PRO A 596 -14.00 1.00 31.38
N GLN A 597 -14.11 0.00 32.25
CA GLN A 597 -14.19 0.20 33.70
C GLN A 597 -12.85 0.67 34.28
N ILE A 598 -11.72 0.26 33.70
CA ILE A 598 -10.39 0.70 34.10
C ILE A 598 -10.21 2.19 33.78
N TYR A 599 -10.61 2.64 32.58
CA TYR A 599 -10.58 4.07 32.24
C TYR A 599 -11.51 4.88 33.16
N ARG A 600 -12.71 4.36 33.44
CA ARG A 600 -13.66 4.99 34.36
C ARG A 600 -13.08 5.16 35.77
N LEU A 601 -12.46 4.12 36.32
CA LEU A 601 -11.81 4.18 37.63
C LEU A 601 -10.72 5.26 37.68
N ALA A 602 -9.89 5.34 36.63
CA ALA A 602 -8.87 6.38 36.55
C ALA A 602 -9.50 7.79 36.49
N ALA A 603 -10.63 7.96 35.79
CA ALA A 603 -11.31 9.24 35.69
C ALA A 603 -11.98 9.66 37.02
N GLU A 604 -12.62 8.71 37.72
CA GLU A 604 -13.27 8.94 39.02
C GLU A 604 -12.28 9.32 40.11
N THR A 605 -11.09 8.70 40.12
CA THR A 605 -10.00 9.07 41.05
C THR A 605 -9.32 10.39 40.70
N LYS A 606 -9.78 11.11 39.65
CA LYS A 606 -9.14 12.33 39.12
C LYS A 606 -7.69 12.08 38.67
N GLY A 607 -7.48 10.89 38.09
CA GLY A 607 -6.22 10.38 37.60
C GLY A 607 -5.82 10.88 36.20
N VAL A 608 -4.74 10.33 35.67
CA VAL A 608 -4.14 10.72 34.38
C VAL A 608 -3.78 9.47 33.60
N PHE A 609 -4.06 9.44 32.31
CA PHE A 609 -3.58 8.37 31.42
C PHE A 609 -2.21 8.72 30.84
N ILE A 610 -1.29 7.75 30.78
CA ILE A 610 0.02 7.95 30.18
C ILE A 610 0.38 6.89 29.13
N ASN A 611 0.85 7.37 27.98
CA ASN A 611 1.51 6.56 26.95
C ASN A 611 2.98 7.02 26.79
N PRO A 612 3.94 6.36 27.46
CA PRO A 612 5.35 6.75 27.45
C PRO A 612 6.15 6.11 26.31
N ALA A 613 5.49 5.49 25.30
CA ALA A 613 6.16 4.71 24.26
C ALA A 613 7.27 5.50 23.54
N LEU A 614 8.35 4.80 23.13
CA LEU A 614 9.46 5.42 22.40
C LEU A 614 9.00 6.05 21.09
N VAL A 615 8.07 5.36 20.41
CA VAL A 615 7.32 5.83 19.24
C VAL A 615 5.92 5.22 19.30
N GLU A 616 4.88 6.01 19.10
CA GLU A 616 3.50 5.54 19.01
C GLU A 616 2.91 5.89 17.63
N PRO A 617 2.72 4.93 16.71
CA PRO A 617 2.31 5.23 15.34
C PRO A 617 0.98 6.01 15.21
N PHE A 618 0.00 5.71 16.07
CA PHE A 618 -1.26 6.46 16.14
C PHE A 618 -1.65 6.71 17.61
N GLY A 619 -2.06 5.67 18.33
CA GLY A 619 -2.39 5.73 19.76
C GLY A 619 -3.89 5.72 20.07
N LEU A 620 -4.61 4.66 19.64
CA LEU A 620 -6.04 4.48 19.92
C LEU A 620 -6.37 4.58 21.43
N THR A 621 -5.48 4.08 22.29
CA THR A 621 -5.65 4.13 23.76
C THR A 621 -5.73 5.57 24.29
N LEU A 622 -5.13 6.55 23.61
CA LEU A 622 -5.25 7.96 23.98
C LEU A 622 -6.65 8.50 23.70
N ILE A 623 -7.24 8.09 22.58
CA ILE A 623 -8.59 8.48 22.18
C ILE A 623 -9.61 7.79 23.08
N GLU A 624 -9.42 6.49 23.37
CA GLU A 624 -10.23 5.77 24.35
C GLU A 624 -10.19 6.45 25.73
N ALA A 625 -9.00 6.74 26.27
CA ALA A 625 -8.86 7.42 27.55
C ALA A 625 -9.57 8.79 27.55
N ALA A 626 -9.40 9.57 26.47
CA ALA A 626 -10.06 10.86 26.31
C ALA A 626 -11.58 10.76 26.27
N ALA A 627 -12.14 9.69 25.69
CA ALA A 627 -13.58 9.43 25.66
C ALA A 627 -14.18 9.24 27.05
N TYR A 628 -13.40 8.73 28.01
CA TYR A 628 -13.78 8.65 29.43
C TYR A 628 -13.40 9.91 30.23
N GLY A 629 -12.95 10.97 29.57
CA GLY A 629 -12.63 12.25 30.20
C GLY A 629 -11.28 12.31 30.90
N LEU A 630 -10.36 11.38 30.62
CA LEU A 630 -9.02 11.40 31.20
C LEU A 630 -8.11 12.43 30.51
N PRO A 631 -7.41 13.26 31.30
CA PRO A 631 -6.24 13.97 30.79
C PRO A 631 -5.12 12.99 30.43
N VAL A 632 -4.36 13.32 29.38
CA VAL A 632 -3.34 12.41 28.82
C VAL A 632 -1.92 12.99 28.90
N VAL A 633 -0.94 12.16 29.21
CA VAL A 633 0.49 12.41 28.93
C VAL A 633 0.91 11.45 27.83
N ALA A 634 1.46 11.97 26.74
CA ALA A 634 1.81 11.12 25.60
C ALA A 634 3.19 11.47 25.03
N THR A 635 3.83 10.47 24.43
CA THR A 635 5.07 10.67 23.67
C THR A 635 4.89 11.69 22.54
N ARG A 636 5.88 12.56 22.35
CA ARG A 636 5.95 13.49 21.22
C ARG A 636 6.38 12.83 19.91
N ASN A 637 6.73 11.54 19.94
CA ASN A 637 7.20 10.79 18.79
C ASN A 637 6.06 9.89 18.28
N GLY A 638 5.29 10.36 17.28
CA GLY A 638 4.14 9.58 16.84
C GLY A 638 2.91 10.35 16.42
N GLY A 639 1.85 9.57 16.19
CA GLY A 639 0.47 10.07 16.10
C GLY A 639 -0.10 10.79 17.32
N PRO A 640 0.41 10.64 18.56
CA PRO A 640 -0.11 11.42 19.69
C PRO A 640 -0.02 12.93 19.48
N VAL A 641 0.94 13.42 18.69
CA VAL A 641 1.07 14.84 18.37
C VAL A 641 -0.18 15.38 17.68
N ASP A 642 -0.71 14.63 16.71
CA ASP A 642 -1.92 15.01 15.98
C ASP A 642 -3.17 14.84 16.86
N ILE A 643 -3.23 13.78 17.66
CA ILE A 643 -4.35 13.52 18.59
C ILE A 643 -4.49 14.66 19.60
N LEU A 644 -3.40 15.02 20.30
CA LEU A 644 -3.43 16.07 21.31
C LEU A 644 -3.67 17.45 20.71
N LYS A 645 -3.27 17.69 19.45
CA LYS A 645 -3.58 18.92 18.73
C LYS A 645 -5.09 19.10 18.49
N VAL A 646 -5.81 18.01 18.24
CA VAL A 646 -7.27 18.04 18.04
C VAL A 646 -8.01 18.05 19.38
N LEU A 647 -7.64 17.15 20.31
CA LEU A 647 -8.35 16.99 21.56
C LEU A 647 -8.03 18.09 22.58
N ASN A 648 -6.81 18.62 22.59
CA ASN A 648 -6.31 19.58 23.56
C ASN A 648 -6.55 19.16 25.03
N ASN A 649 -6.32 17.88 25.33
CA ASN A 649 -6.63 17.24 26.61
C ASN A 649 -5.38 16.71 27.35
N GLY A 650 -4.18 17.22 27.07
CA GLY A 650 -2.98 16.62 27.62
C GLY A 650 -1.65 17.31 27.31
N VAL A 651 -0.56 16.64 27.67
CA VAL A 651 0.83 17.12 27.54
C VAL A 651 1.69 16.13 26.74
N LEU A 652 2.45 16.64 25.77
CA LEU A 652 3.44 15.86 25.02
C LEU A 652 4.81 15.88 25.71
N VAL A 653 5.48 14.73 25.79
CA VAL A 653 6.79 14.57 26.44
C VAL A 653 7.79 13.83 25.56
N ASP A 654 9.09 14.08 25.75
CA ASP A 654 10.12 13.21 25.17
C ASP A 654 10.16 11.89 25.94
N PRO A 655 9.95 10.72 25.29
CA PRO A 655 9.96 9.45 25.99
C PRO A 655 11.33 9.04 26.56
N HIS A 656 12.43 9.71 26.16
CA HIS A 656 13.77 9.48 26.71
C HIS A 656 14.10 10.41 27.88
N ASP A 657 13.29 11.46 28.09
CA ASP A 657 13.46 12.40 29.19
C ASP A 657 12.56 12.01 30.36
N GLN A 658 13.17 11.34 31.33
CA GLN A 658 12.50 10.93 32.56
C GLN A 658 11.94 12.13 33.36
N GLY A 659 12.66 13.25 33.39
CA GLY A 659 12.26 14.45 34.13
C GLY A 659 11.00 15.06 33.52
N ALA A 660 10.97 15.16 32.18
CA ALA A 660 9.79 15.64 31.46
C ALA A 660 8.54 14.77 31.74
N ILE A 661 8.69 13.44 31.84
CA ILE A 661 7.59 12.53 32.21
C ILE A 661 7.09 12.83 33.63
N SER A 662 8.00 12.90 34.62
CA SER A 662 7.60 13.18 36.01
C SER A 662 6.94 14.55 36.17
N ASP A 663 7.47 15.57 35.50
CA ASP A 663 6.97 16.94 35.60
C ASP A 663 5.57 17.07 34.96
N ALA A 664 5.34 16.43 33.80
CA ALA A 664 4.05 16.42 33.15
C ALA A 664 2.97 15.70 33.98
N LEU A 665 3.31 14.54 34.54
CA LEU A 665 2.41 13.80 35.44
C LEU A 665 2.10 14.60 36.70
N LEU A 666 3.12 15.16 37.35
CA LEU A 666 2.96 15.96 38.55
C LEU A 666 2.10 17.19 38.29
N LYS A 667 2.29 17.85 37.14
CA LYS A 667 1.51 19.01 36.73
C LYS A 667 0.02 18.66 36.61
N LEU A 668 -0.33 17.58 35.92
CA LEU A 668 -1.74 17.20 35.71
C LEU A 668 -2.41 16.66 36.97
N VAL A 669 -1.67 15.99 37.86
CA VAL A 669 -2.21 15.50 39.14
C VAL A 669 -2.37 16.63 40.17
N ALA A 670 -1.44 17.59 40.20
CA ALA A 670 -1.45 18.67 41.20
C ALA A 670 -2.38 19.83 40.84
N ASP A 671 -2.50 20.17 39.54
CA ASP A 671 -3.31 21.29 39.08
C ASP A 671 -4.73 20.84 38.70
N LYS A 672 -5.66 20.99 39.65
CA LYS A 672 -7.08 20.66 39.45
C LYS A 672 -7.74 21.47 38.34
N SER A 673 -7.30 22.71 38.10
CA SER A 673 -7.90 23.57 37.08
C SER A 673 -7.55 23.09 35.68
N LEU A 674 -6.26 22.75 35.48
CA LEU A 674 -5.77 22.15 34.25
C LEU A 674 -6.41 20.79 33.99
N TRP A 675 -6.55 19.96 35.04
CA TRP A 675 -7.20 18.66 34.92
C TRP A 675 -8.64 18.77 34.39
N LEU A 676 -9.44 19.67 34.97
CA LEU A 676 -10.82 19.93 34.54
C LEU A 676 -10.88 20.48 33.11
N GLU A 677 -9.95 21.37 32.74
CA GLU A 677 -9.86 21.88 31.38
C GLU A 677 -9.57 20.74 30.39
N CYS A 678 -8.58 19.89 30.67
CA CYS A 678 -8.24 18.76 29.83
C CYS A 678 -9.41 17.77 29.70
N ARG A 679 -10.10 17.44 30.80
CA ARG A 679 -11.30 16.59 30.77
C ARG A 679 -12.38 17.17 29.86
N ARG A 680 -12.71 18.46 30.04
CA ARG A 680 -13.73 19.15 29.24
C ARG A 680 -13.36 19.17 27.76
N ASN A 681 -12.12 19.46 27.43
CA ASN A 681 -11.65 19.51 26.04
C ASN A 681 -11.69 18.12 25.39
N GLY A 682 -11.24 17.08 26.10
CA GLY A 682 -11.28 15.68 25.64
C GLY A 682 -12.70 15.25 25.30
N LEU A 683 -13.64 15.40 26.24
CA LEU A 683 -15.05 15.03 26.03
C LEU A 683 -15.73 15.85 24.93
N LYS A 684 -15.43 17.15 24.84
CA LYS A 684 -15.99 18.02 23.80
C LYS A 684 -15.53 17.62 22.40
N ASN A 685 -14.24 17.31 22.24
CA ASN A 685 -13.61 17.12 20.93
C ASN A 685 -13.53 15.65 20.50
N ILE A 686 -13.97 14.70 21.33
CA ILE A 686 -13.84 13.26 21.04
C ILE A 686 -14.58 12.84 19.74
N HIS A 687 -15.70 13.51 19.43
CA HIS A 687 -16.48 13.28 18.22
C HIS A 687 -15.65 13.49 16.94
N CYS A 688 -14.54 14.24 17.00
CA CYS A 688 -13.62 14.44 15.89
C CYS A 688 -12.94 13.13 15.42
N PHE A 689 -12.92 12.11 16.26
CA PHE A 689 -12.37 10.77 15.98
C PHE A 689 -13.47 9.73 15.74
N SER A 690 -14.68 10.15 15.37
CA SER A 690 -15.81 9.27 15.09
C SER A 690 -15.91 8.92 13.60
N TRP A 691 -16.52 7.79 13.28
CA TRP A 691 -16.79 7.39 11.89
C TRP A 691 -17.64 8.39 11.09
N PRO A 692 -18.70 9.02 11.65
CA PRO A 692 -19.43 10.07 10.95
C PRO A 692 -18.55 11.27 10.56
N GLU A 693 -17.70 11.74 11.48
CA GLU A 693 -16.78 12.85 11.19
C GLU A 693 -15.75 12.46 10.13
N HIS A 694 -15.21 11.23 10.21
CA HIS A 694 -14.32 10.68 9.19
C HIS A 694 -14.96 10.74 7.80
N CYS A 695 -16.19 10.23 7.66
CA CYS A 695 -16.91 10.20 6.38
C CYS A 695 -17.21 11.61 5.87
N ARG A 696 -17.60 12.53 6.76
CA ARG A 696 -17.84 13.94 6.43
C ARG A 696 -16.59 14.61 5.89
N ALA A 697 -15.45 14.47 6.57
CA ALA A 697 -14.16 15.00 6.13
C ALA A 697 -13.72 14.36 4.81
N TYR A 698 -13.84 13.03 4.71
CA TYR A 698 -13.53 12.25 3.51
C TYR A 698 -14.30 12.76 2.27
N LEU A 699 -15.63 12.82 2.34
CA LEU A 699 -16.47 13.26 1.23
C LEU A 699 -16.24 14.73 0.87
N SER A 700 -15.97 15.59 1.86
CA SER A 700 -15.61 17.01 1.62
C SER A 700 -14.35 17.12 0.76
N HIS A 701 -13.34 16.30 1.06
CA HIS A 701 -12.10 16.29 0.30
C HIS A 701 -12.26 15.66 -1.09
N VAL A 702 -13.06 14.59 -1.21
CA VAL A 702 -13.37 13.98 -2.51
C VAL A 702 -14.07 14.99 -3.43
N GLU A 703 -15.12 15.67 -2.95
CA GLU A 703 -15.84 16.71 -3.71
C GLU A 703 -14.89 17.85 -4.13
N HIS A 704 -14.00 18.30 -3.23
CA HIS A 704 -13.01 19.32 -3.56
C HIS A 704 -12.04 18.87 -4.66
N CYS A 705 -11.57 17.61 -4.63
CA CYS A 705 -10.70 17.07 -5.66
C CYS A 705 -11.40 16.98 -7.03
N ARG A 706 -12.69 16.60 -7.05
CA ARG A 706 -13.49 16.53 -8.29
C ARG A 706 -13.66 17.89 -8.96
N GLY A 707 -13.85 18.95 -8.17
CA GLY A 707 -14.00 20.32 -8.68
C GLY A 707 -12.75 20.93 -9.33
N LEU A 708 -11.57 20.29 -9.24
CA LEU A 708 -10.30 20.81 -9.73
C LEU A 708 -9.93 20.42 -11.17
N GLY A 709 -10.87 19.89 -11.95
CA GLY A 709 -10.70 19.74 -13.41
C GLY A 709 -10.61 18.31 -13.92
N GLN A 710 -11.33 17.36 -13.30
CA GLN A 710 -11.59 16.09 -13.99
C GLN A 710 -12.56 16.31 -15.15
N PRO A 711 -12.33 15.67 -16.31
CA PRO A 711 -13.35 15.59 -17.35
C PRO A 711 -14.58 14.95 -16.71
N SER A 712 -15.75 15.58 -16.89
CA SER A 712 -16.99 15.03 -16.37
C SER A 712 -17.15 13.59 -16.88
N ALA A 713 -17.69 12.67 -16.06
CA ALA A 713 -17.96 11.27 -16.39
C ALA A 713 -18.98 11.09 -17.55
N HIS A 714 -19.27 12.15 -18.31
CA HIS A 714 -20.07 12.18 -19.52
C HIS A 714 -19.47 11.34 -20.66
N CYS A 715 -18.22 10.86 -20.55
CA CYS A 715 -17.51 10.13 -21.60
C CYS A 715 -18.05 8.72 -21.91
N PHE A 716 -18.97 8.20 -21.09
CA PHE A 716 -19.60 6.88 -21.29
C PHE A 716 -21.12 6.97 -21.26
N ASP A 717 -21.71 7.56 -22.29
CA ASP A 717 -23.07 7.22 -22.69
C ASP A 717 -23.01 5.80 -23.30
N LEU A 718 -23.22 4.78 -22.46
CA LEU A 718 -23.18 3.39 -22.90
C LEU A 718 -24.36 3.12 -23.85
N PRO A 719 -24.13 2.43 -24.99
CA PRO A 719 -25.24 1.98 -25.83
C PRO A 719 -26.15 1.01 -25.05
N PRO A 720 -27.46 0.98 -25.35
CA PRO A 720 -28.38 0.03 -24.74
C PRO A 720 -27.93 -1.41 -25.04
N PRO A 721 -28.09 -2.36 -24.09
CA PRO A 721 -27.68 -3.74 -24.31
C PRO A 721 -28.43 -4.33 -25.50
N THR A 722 -27.72 -5.07 -26.36
CA THR A 722 -28.36 -5.91 -27.37
C THR A 722 -29.16 -7.01 -26.67
N PRO A 723 -30.47 -7.15 -26.91
CA PRO A 723 -31.24 -8.24 -26.30
C PRO A 723 -30.72 -9.58 -26.84
N GLU A 724 -30.04 -10.35 -25.99
CA GLU A 724 -29.77 -11.75 -26.27
C GLU A 724 -31.06 -12.56 -26.08
N PRO A 725 -31.41 -13.48 -27.00
CA PRO A 725 -32.54 -14.38 -26.78
C PRO A 725 -32.24 -15.27 -25.57
N MET A 726 -33.14 -15.25 -24.58
CA MET A 726 -33.09 -15.96 -23.28
C MET A 726 -32.77 -17.48 -23.35
N SER A 727 -32.72 -18.09 -24.54
CA SER A 727 -32.35 -19.50 -24.70
C SER A 727 -30.86 -19.78 -24.53
N ASP A 728 -29.99 -18.79 -24.79
CA ASP A 728 -28.53 -18.99 -24.74
C ASP A 728 -27.95 -18.66 -23.35
N SER A 729 -28.51 -17.68 -22.62
CA SER A 729 -28.10 -17.38 -21.23
C SER A 729 -28.33 -18.57 -20.28
N LEU A 730 -29.31 -19.44 -20.55
CA LEU A 730 -29.54 -20.66 -19.74
C LEU A 730 -28.57 -21.80 -20.07
N ARG A 731 -27.84 -21.75 -21.18
CA ARG A 731 -26.78 -22.72 -21.49
C ARG A 731 -25.46 -22.33 -20.84
N ASP A 732 -25.13 -21.04 -20.85
CA ASP A 732 -23.90 -20.53 -20.19
C ASP A 732 -24.01 -20.51 -18.66
N LEU A 733 -25.23 -20.45 -18.10
CA LEU A 733 -25.48 -20.61 -16.65
C LEU A 733 -25.46 -22.09 -16.20
N GLY A 734 -25.52 -23.05 -17.14
CA GLY A 734 -25.58 -24.48 -16.84
C GLY A 734 -24.28 -25.07 -16.31
N ASP A 735 -23.14 -24.46 -16.65
CA ASP A 735 -21.82 -24.94 -16.24
C ASP A 735 -21.23 -24.20 -15.02
N ASP A 736 -21.81 -23.06 -14.60
CA ASP A 736 -21.19 -22.17 -13.58
C ASP A 736 -22.06 -21.91 -12.33
N LEU A 737 -23.21 -22.57 -12.16
CA LEU A 737 -24.06 -22.42 -10.97
C LEU A 737 -24.55 -23.76 -10.43
N SER A 738 -23.76 -24.34 -9.51
CA SER A 738 -24.27 -25.29 -8.52
C SER A 738 -25.04 -24.54 -7.42
N LEU A 739 -26.16 -23.91 -7.80
CA LEU A 739 -27.14 -23.37 -6.85
C LEU A 739 -27.92 -24.52 -6.21
N ARG A 740 -27.38 -25.12 -5.14
CA ARG A 740 -28.17 -25.91 -4.19
C ARG A 740 -28.77 -24.97 -3.16
N PHE A 741 -29.98 -24.48 -3.45
CA PHE A 741 -30.86 -23.96 -2.40
C PHE A 741 -31.35 -25.13 -1.57
N SER A 742 -30.81 -25.30 -0.36
CA SER A 742 -31.42 -26.16 0.66
C SER A 742 -32.62 -25.42 1.26
N LEU A 743 -33.81 -25.75 0.78
CA LEU A 743 -35.05 -25.53 1.51
C LEU A 743 -35.61 -26.91 1.84
N ASP A 744 -35.40 -27.33 3.09
CA ASP A 744 -36.20 -28.36 3.72
C ASP A 744 -37.63 -27.81 3.90
N ASP A 745 -38.58 -28.26 3.08
CA ASP A 745 -39.84 -28.81 3.58
C ASP A 745 -40.73 -29.36 2.46
N ALA A 746 -41.55 -30.33 2.83
CA ALA A 746 -42.16 -31.33 1.97
C ALA A 746 -43.27 -30.85 1.01
N THR A 747 -43.43 -31.63 -0.07
CA THR A 747 -44.58 -31.78 -0.98
C THR A 747 -44.89 -30.69 -2.01
N GLY A 748 -44.61 -30.95 -3.30
CA GLY A 748 -45.21 -30.17 -4.39
C GLY A 748 -44.58 -30.17 -5.79
N GLU A 749 -43.99 -31.27 -6.30
CA GLU A 749 -43.29 -31.30 -7.60
C GLU A 749 -44.16 -31.18 -8.88
N LEU A 750 -45.48 -30.95 -8.78
CA LEU A 750 -46.38 -30.94 -9.95
C LEU A 750 -46.96 -29.56 -10.34
N ALA A 751 -46.60 -28.47 -9.64
CA ALA A 751 -47.18 -27.13 -9.89
C ALA A 751 -46.26 -26.17 -10.69
N SER A 752 -44.95 -26.38 -10.70
CA SER A 752 -43.97 -25.46 -11.29
C SER A 752 -43.90 -25.51 -12.82
N THR A 753 -44.19 -26.67 -13.43
CA THR A 753 -44.22 -26.84 -14.89
C THR A 753 -45.45 -26.20 -15.54
N ALA A 754 -46.60 -26.19 -14.86
CA ALA A 754 -47.83 -25.57 -15.37
C ALA A 754 -47.77 -24.02 -15.38
N ILE A 755 -47.06 -23.42 -14.42
CA ILE A 755 -46.89 -21.96 -14.33
C ILE A 755 -45.93 -21.46 -15.43
N LEU A 756 -44.87 -22.22 -15.72
CA LEU A 756 -43.92 -21.89 -16.79
C LEU A 756 -44.53 -21.99 -18.20
N ASP A 757 -45.46 -22.93 -18.41
CA ASP A 757 -46.17 -23.07 -19.69
C ASP A 757 -47.28 -22.02 -19.90
N ASP A 758 -47.85 -21.44 -18.83
CA ASP A 758 -48.83 -20.35 -18.94
C ASP A 758 -48.15 -18.99 -19.21
N ILE A 759 -46.93 -18.78 -18.68
CA ILE A 759 -46.09 -17.60 -18.97
C ILE A 759 -45.64 -17.61 -20.44
N ARG A 760 -45.30 -18.79 -21.01
CA ARG A 760 -44.91 -18.93 -22.42
C ARG A 760 -46.03 -18.59 -23.41
N ARG A 761 -47.30 -18.84 -23.06
CA ARG A 761 -48.44 -18.56 -23.97
C ARG A 761 -48.91 -17.11 -23.96
N ARG A 762 -48.55 -16.29 -22.96
CA ARG A 762 -49.06 -14.93 -22.81
C ARG A 762 -48.27 -13.84 -23.55
N HIS A 763 -47.14 -14.15 -24.17
CA HIS A 763 -46.27 -13.13 -24.81
C HIS A 763 -46.06 -13.25 -26.32
N GLU A 764 -46.80 -14.12 -27.02
CA GLU A 764 -46.84 -14.12 -28.49
C GLU A 764 -47.93 -13.18 -29.01
N THR A 765 -47.61 -11.89 -29.13
CA THR A 765 -48.36 -10.98 -30.03
C THR A 765 -47.39 -10.26 -30.95
N PRO A 766 -47.54 -10.35 -32.29
CA PRO A 766 -46.68 -9.68 -33.24
C PRO A 766 -47.20 -8.27 -33.52
N HIS A 767 -46.50 -7.25 -33.03
CA HIS A 767 -46.61 -5.90 -33.58
C HIS A 767 -45.34 -5.54 -34.34
N ALA A 768 -45.38 -5.87 -35.63
CA ALA A 768 -44.57 -5.24 -36.65
C ALA A 768 -45.01 -3.78 -36.81
N SER A 769 -44.09 -2.84 -36.61
CA SER A 769 -44.18 -1.55 -37.26
C SER A 769 -42.79 -1.14 -37.76
N SER A 770 -42.75 -0.91 -39.06
CA SER A 770 -41.62 -0.42 -39.83
C SER A 770 -41.37 1.05 -39.51
N ALA A 771 -40.22 1.37 -38.94
CA ALA A 771 -39.66 2.72 -38.97
C ALA A 771 -38.17 2.60 -39.33
N LYS A 772 -37.82 3.07 -40.53
CA LYS A 772 -36.45 3.26 -40.97
C LYS A 772 -35.94 4.53 -40.29
N ASP A 773 -35.16 4.37 -39.21
CA ASP A 773 -34.32 5.45 -38.70
C ASP A 773 -32.84 5.10 -38.94
N HIS A 774 -32.20 5.99 -39.69
CA HIS A 774 -30.77 5.95 -40.00
C HIS A 774 -29.97 6.33 -38.74
N ALA A 775 -29.58 5.33 -37.94
CA ALA A 775 -28.52 5.46 -36.94
C ALA A 775 -27.16 5.08 -37.57
N PRO A 776 -26.07 5.79 -37.24
CA PRO A 776 -24.74 5.55 -37.81
C PRO A 776 -24.22 4.16 -37.40
N ALA A 777 -23.47 3.50 -38.29
CA ALA A 777 -22.96 2.14 -38.13
C ALA A 777 -22.05 1.99 -36.88
N GLY A 778 -22.65 1.71 -35.73
CA GLY A 778 -21.95 1.23 -34.54
C GLY A 778 -21.81 -0.30 -34.55
N PRO A 779 -20.83 -0.88 -33.84
CA PRO A 779 -20.59 -2.33 -33.80
C PRO A 779 -21.65 -3.13 -33.02
N GLY A 780 -22.88 -2.62 -32.86
CA GLY A 780 -23.96 -3.24 -32.09
C GLY A 780 -24.48 -4.58 -32.63
N ARG A 781 -23.85 -5.17 -33.64
CA ARG A 781 -24.11 -6.55 -34.11
C ARG A 781 -22.94 -7.52 -33.85
N ARG A 782 -21.78 -7.01 -33.43
CA ARG A 782 -20.55 -7.78 -33.22
C ARG A 782 -20.62 -8.51 -31.87
N ARG A 783 -20.25 -9.78 -31.85
CA ARG A 783 -20.26 -10.63 -30.64
C ARG A 783 -18.86 -10.92 -30.10
N HIS A 784 -17.85 -10.95 -30.97
CA HIS A 784 -16.46 -11.27 -30.60
C HIS A 784 -15.51 -10.21 -31.17
N VAL A 785 -14.37 -10.00 -30.51
CA VAL A 785 -13.33 -9.06 -30.95
C VAL A 785 -12.01 -9.80 -31.13
N VAL A 786 -11.41 -9.70 -32.31
CA VAL A 786 -10.06 -10.19 -32.59
C VAL A 786 -9.11 -9.00 -32.65
N VAL A 787 -8.15 -8.97 -31.74
CA VAL A 787 -7.14 -7.92 -31.62
C VAL A 787 -5.81 -8.44 -32.14
N ILE A 788 -5.26 -7.76 -33.14
CA ILE A 788 -3.92 -8.00 -33.67
C ILE A 788 -2.97 -7.00 -32.98
N ALA A 789 -2.26 -7.45 -31.96
CA ALA A 789 -1.33 -6.64 -31.17
C ALA A 789 0.13 -7.08 -31.31
N ALA A 790 0.43 -7.95 -32.29
CA ALA A 790 1.77 -8.45 -32.51
C ALA A 790 2.62 -7.42 -33.27
N ASP A 791 3.82 -7.15 -32.74
CA ASP A 791 4.77 -6.25 -33.38
C ASP A 791 5.51 -6.98 -34.52
N CYS A 792 5.83 -6.26 -35.59
CA CYS A 792 6.51 -6.81 -36.78
C CYS A 792 7.60 -5.83 -37.25
N TYR A 793 8.85 -6.07 -36.86
CA TYR A 793 10.01 -5.27 -37.24
C TYR A 793 11.31 -6.09 -37.26
N ASP A 794 12.32 -5.60 -37.97
CA ASP A 794 13.66 -6.20 -38.01
C ASP A 794 14.52 -5.82 -36.79
N GLU A 795 15.76 -6.34 -36.71
CA GLU A 795 16.67 -6.06 -35.58
C GLU A 795 17.08 -4.58 -35.44
N ASP A 796 16.95 -3.82 -36.53
CA ASP A 796 17.21 -2.38 -36.60
C ASP A 796 15.93 -1.55 -36.32
N GLY A 797 14.82 -2.21 -35.98
CA GLY A 797 13.54 -1.58 -35.68
C GLY A 797 12.76 -1.10 -36.91
N ARG A 798 13.13 -1.53 -38.13
CA ARG A 798 12.41 -1.18 -39.38
C ARG A 798 11.19 -2.06 -39.56
N PRO A 799 10.06 -1.55 -40.10
CA PRO A 799 8.82 -2.31 -40.24
C PRO A 799 8.95 -3.59 -41.08
N GLY A 800 8.55 -4.73 -40.51
CA GLY A 800 8.54 -6.05 -41.14
C GLY A 800 7.25 -6.31 -41.91
N VAL A 801 7.08 -5.66 -43.07
CA VAL A 801 5.83 -5.70 -43.86
C VAL A 801 5.43 -7.11 -44.28
N SER A 802 6.39 -7.97 -44.63
CA SER A 802 6.11 -9.35 -45.07
C SER A 802 5.47 -10.19 -43.96
N ASP A 803 5.98 -10.10 -42.74
CA ASP A 803 5.47 -10.83 -41.58
C ASP A 803 4.12 -10.29 -41.14
N LEU A 804 3.96 -8.96 -41.14
CA LEU A 804 2.67 -8.33 -40.90
C LEU A 804 1.62 -8.80 -41.91
N ARG A 805 1.94 -8.78 -43.22
CA ARG A 805 1.02 -9.25 -44.27
C ARG A 805 0.60 -10.70 -44.03
N ARG A 806 1.56 -11.58 -43.72
CA ARG A 806 1.29 -12.99 -43.41
C ARG A 806 0.35 -13.13 -42.21
N LEU A 807 0.59 -12.37 -41.14
CA LEU A 807 -0.24 -12.41 -39.94
C LEU A 807 -1.68 -11.94 -40.24
N LEU A 808 -1.83 -10.82 -40.94
CA LEU A 808 -3.15 -10.28 -41.32
C LEU A 808 -3.93 -11.26 -42.18
N GLN A 809 -3.30 -11.86 -43.20
CA GLN A 809 -3.93 -12.85 -44.07
C GLN A 809 -4.44 -14.06 -43.29
N VAL A 810 -3.64 -14.59 -42.36
CA VAL A 810 -4.04 -15.75 -41.55
C VAL A 810 -5.16 -15.40 -40.57
N ALA A 811 -5.10 -14.24 -39.92
CA ALA A 811 -6.13 -13.80 -38.97
C ALA A 811 -7.48 -13.53 -39.65
N MET A 812 -7.47 -13.01 -40.88
CA MET A 812 -8.68 -12.67 -41.64
C MET A 812 -9.27 -13.87 -42.39
N ALA A 813 -8.43 -14.80 -42.86
CA ALA A 813 -8.90 -16.01 -43.54
C ALA A 813 -9.65 -16.99 -42.62
N ALA A 814 -9.51 -16.83 -41.30
CA ALA A 814 -10.10 -17.70 -40.31
C ALA A 814 -11.64 -17.60 -40.21
N VAL A 815 -12.24 -16.48 -40.63
CA VAL A 815 -13.68 -16.22 -40.39
C VAL A 815 -14.38 -15.73 -41.65
N SER A 816 -15.28 -16.55 -42.19
CA SER A 816 -16.11 -16.19 -43.36
C SER A 816 -17.35 -15.37 -43.01
N ASP A 817 -17.77 -15.34 -41.73
CA ASP A 817 -18.94 -14.60 -41.24
C ASP A 817 -18.55 -13.21 -40.73
N ALA A 818 -18.28 -12.31 -41.69
CA ALA A 818 -17.82 -10.94 -41.46
C ALA A 818 -18.84 -10.04 -40.74
N GLY A 819 -19.98 -10.55 -40.25
CA GLY A 819 -20.98 -9.78 -39.50
C GLY A 819 -20.89 -9.90 -37.97
N ARG A 820 -20.24 -10.96 -37.44
CA ARG A 820 -20.23 -11.27 -35.98
C ARG A 820 -18.91 -10.96 -35.27
N VAL A 821 -17.81 -10.83 -36.00
CA VAL A 821 -16.48 -10.58 -35.43
C VAL A 821 -16.03 -9.16 -35.76
N ALA A 822 -15.50 -8.44 -34.77
CA ALA A 822 -14.84 -7.16 -34.95
C ALA A 822 -13.32 -7.34 -34.98
N TYR A 823 -12.62 -6.58 -35.82
CA TYR A 823 -11.16 -6.62 -35.92
C TYR A 823 -10.54 -5.31 -35.43
N VAL A 824 -9.53 -5.43 -34.58
CA VAL A 824 -8.76 -4.30 -34.03
C VAL A 824 -7.27 -4.52 -34.29
N LEU A 825 -6.57 -3.49 -34.77
CA LEU A 825 -5.10 -3.49 -34.86
C LEU A 825 -4.52 -2.60 -33.77
N ALA A 826 -3.59 -3.10 -32.96
CA ALA A 826 -2.96 -2.35 -31.87
C ALA A 826 -1.42 -2.32 -31.99
N THR A 827 -0.85 -1.13 -32.21
CA THR A 827 0.58 -0.96 -32.52
C THR A 827 1.23 0.22 -31.80
N GLY A 828 2.56 0.14 -31.62
CA GLY A 828 3.41 1.24 -31.17
C GLY A 828 3.68 2.32 -32.23
N SER A 829 3.31 2.09 -33.49
CA SER A 829 3.54 3.02 -34.60
C SER A 829 2.47 4.13 -34.66
N THR A 830 2.78 5.25 -35.32
CA THR A 830 1.78 6.31 -35.53
C THR A 830 0.70 5.86 -36.51
N VAL A 831 -0.39 6.61 -36.61
CA VAL A 831 -1.46 6.31 -37.57
C VAL A 831 -0.97 6.30 -39.01
N GLU A 832 -0.10 7.24 -39.39
CA GLU A 832 0.40 7.38 -40.75
C GLU A 832 1.34 6.23 -41.11
N GLU A 833 2.21 5.84 -40.18
CA GLU A 833 3.05 4.65 -40.32
C GLU A 833 2.20 3.38 -40.44
N THR A 834 1.11 3.29 -39.67
CA THR A 834 0.18 2.16 -39.68
C THR A 834 -0.59 2.09 -41.00
N MET A 835 -1.14 3.21 -41.47
CA MET A 835 -1.83 3.30 -42.75
C MET A 835 -0.90 2.94 -43.91
N GLU A 836 0.35 3.40 -43.88
CA GLU A 836 1.34 3.03 -44.90
C GLU A 836 1.70 1.54 -44.87
N ALA A 837 1.88 0.97 -43.68
CA ALA A 837 2.11 -0.47 -43.54
C ALA A 837 0.93 -1.30 -44.07
N LEU A 838 -0.31 -0.90 -43.78
CA LEU A 838 -1.52 -1.56 -44.29
C LEU A 838 -1.65 -1.45 -45.82
N ARG A 839 -1.36 -0.27 -46.40
CA ARG A 839 -1.27 -0.09 -47.85
C ARG A 839 -0.24 -1.02 -48.46
N CYS A 840 0.95 -1.11 -47.87
CA CYS A 840 1.99 -2.02 -48.32
C CYS A 840 1.55 -3.49 -48.18
N CYS A 841 0.68 -3.83 -47.23
CA CYS A 841 0.10 -5.16 -47.08
C CYS A 841 -1.03 -5.47 -48.07
N ASN A 842 -1.47 -4.51 -48.91
CA ASN A 842 -2.67 -4.59 -49.75
C ASN A 842 -3.97 -4.81 -48.96
N VAL A 843 -4.07 -4.19 -47.78
CA VAL A 843 -5.27 -4.26 -46.92
C VAL A 843 -5.91 -2.87 -46.87
N ASP A 844 -7.20 -2.78 -47.18
CA ASP A 844 -7.97 -1.54 -47.00
C ASP A 844 -8.39 -1.39 -45.53
N PRO A 845 -7.87 -0.41 -44.78
CA PRO A 845 -8.16 -0.24 -43.36
C PRO A 845 -9.66 -0.04 -43.08
N ALA A 846 -10.38 0.71 -43.92
CA ALA A 846 -11.79 1.05 -43.72
C ALA A 846 -12.73 -0.15 -43.92
N ALA A 847 -12.38 -1.05 -44.83
CA ALA A 847 -13.14 -2.28 -45.09
C ALA A 847 -12.82 -3.39 -44.08
N THR A 848 -11.66 -3.33 -43.43
CA THR A 848 -11.09 -4.47 -42.70
C THR A 848 -11.15 -4.32 -41.18
N PHE A 849 -10.88 -3.14 -40.65
CA PHE A 849 -10.75 -2.92 -39.20
C PHE A 849 -11.89 -2.04 -38.67
N ASP A 850 -12.48 -2.48 -37.56
CA ASP A 850 -13.47 -1.69 -36.82
C ASP A 850 -12.79 -0.61 -35.95
N ALA A 851 -11.54 -0.84 -35.49
CA ALA A 851 -10.73 0.18 -34.81
C ALA A 851 -9.21 -0.03 -34.98
N LEU A 852 -8.46 1.06 -34.89
CA LEU A 852 -6.99 1.09 -34.85
C LEU A 852 -6.53 1.77 -33.56
N VAL A 853 -5.65 1.10 -32.81
CA VAL A 853 -4.98 1.65 -31.63
C VAL A 853 -3.52 1.92 -32.00
N CYS A 854 -3.13 3.19 -31.99
CA CYS A 854 -1.81 3.64 -32.45
C CYS A 854 -1.03 4.35 -31.33
N GLY A 855 0.24 4.66 -31.59
CA GLY A 855 1.10 5.40 -30.67
C GLY A 855 1.25 4.73 -29.31
N SER A 856 1.36 3.40 -29.28
CA SER A 856 1.41 2.58 -28.06
C SER A 856 0.14 2.69 -27.18
N GLY A 857 -1.00 3.03 -27.79
CA GLY A 857 -2.28 3.19 -27.11
C GLY A 857 -2.62 4.62 -26.69
N SER A 858 -1.89 5.61 -27.18
CA SER A 858 -2.21 7.03 -26.97
C SER A 858 -3.26 7.58 -27.92
N GLU A 859 -3.59 6.84 -28.99
CA GLU A 859 -4.53 7.27 -30.01
C GLU A 859 -5.45 6.13 -30.42
N LEU A 860 -6.73 6.44 -30.66
CA LEU A 860 -7.76 5.49 -31.08
C LEU A 860 -8.51 6.04 -32.30
N TYR A 861 -8.58 5.22 -33.36
CA TYR A 861 -9.20 5.59 -34.63
C TYR A 861 -10.21 4.55 -35.10
N TYR A 862 -11.27 5.00 -35.76
CA TYR A 862 -12.32 4.23 -36.41
C TYR A 862 -12.25 4.46 -37.94
N PRO A 863 -11.56 3.60 -38.70
CA PRO A 863 -11.28 3.82 -40.12
C PRO A 863 -12.51 4.00 -41.02
N SER A 864 -13.66 3.49 -40.60
CA SER A 864 -14.92 3.56 -41.34
C SER A 864 -15.73 4.83 -41.09
N ARG A 865 -15.29 5.72 -40.17
CA ARG A 865 -15.97 6.98 -39.84
C ARG A 865 -15.42 8.16 -40.65
N ASP A 866 -16.30 9.13 -40.93
CA ASP A 866 -15.92 10.41 -41.59
C ASP A 866 -14.90 11.20 -40.77
N ALA A 867 -15.09 11.24 -39.44
CA ALA A 867 -14.09 11.68 -38.47
C ALA A 867 -13.51 10.41 -37.81
N PRO A 868 -12.30 9.98 -38.20
CA PRO A 868 -11.78 8.70 -37.74
C PRO A 868 -11.32 8.74 -36.27
N GLU A 869 -10.92 9.90 -35.75
CA GLU A 869 -10.45 10.04 -34.35
C GLU A 869 -11.59 9.93 -33.33
N ASP A 870 -11.35 9.23 -32.22
CA ASP A 870 -12.30 9.18 -31.10
C ASP A 870 -12.04 10.31 -30.10
N ALA A 871 -12.84 11.37 -30.19
CA ALA A 871 -12.74 12.56 -29.32
C ALA A 871 -12.96 12.26 -27.83
N ASP A 872 -13.74 11.21 -27.51
CA ASP A 872 -14.04 10.79 -26.14
C ASP A 872 -12.79 10.12 -25.53
N TYR A 873 -12.16 9.20 -26.27
CA TYR A 873 -10.89 8.57 -25.89
C TYR A 873 -9.76 9.59 -25.76
N ASP A 874 -9.70 10.54 -26.70
CA ASP A 874 -8.74 11.63 -26.71
C ASP A 874 -8.81 12.47 -25.43
N SER A 875 -10.04 12.87 -25.05
CA SER A 875 -10.29 13.62 -23.81
C SER A 875 -9.98 12.77 -22.57
N HIS A 876 -10.19 11.45 -22.66
CA HIS A 876 -9.93 10.50 -21.58
C HIS A 876 -8.42 10.40 -21.28
N VAL A 877 -7.57 10.24 -22.29
CA VAL A 877 -6.12 10.11 -22.10
C VAL A 877 -5.40 11.45 -21.90
N GLU A 878 -5.99 12.57 -22.32
CA GLU A 878 -5.40 13.91 -22.12
C GLU A 878 -5.33 14.31 -20.64
N TYR A 879 -6.14 13.69 -19.77
CA TYR A 879 -6.18 14.01 -18.37
C TYR A 879 -4.79 13.95 -17.70
N ARG A 880 -4.32 15.10 -17.20
CA ARG A 880 -3.01 15.32 -16.55
C ARG A 880 -1.80 15.07 -17.45
N TRP A 881 -1.99 15.07 -18.76
CA TRP A 881 -0.88 14.94 -19.70
C TRP A 881 0.07 16.15 -19.61
N PRO A 882 1.38 15.96 -19.32
CA PRO A 882 2.30 17.08 -19.15
C PRO A 882 2.72 17.80 -20.43
N ALA A 883 2.38 17.26 -21.61
CA ALA A 883 2.68 17.81 -22.92
C ALA A 883 4.16 18.22 -23.07
N GLU A 884 4.43 19.36 -23.72
CA GLU A 884 5.78 19.79 -24.11
C GLU A 884 6.79 19.86 -22.94
N ASN A 885 6.32 20.05 -21.69
CA ASN A 885 7.19 20.11 -20.51
C ASN A 885 7.90 18.78 -20.21
N VAL A 886 7.25 17.65 -20.50
CA VAL A 886 7.89 16.34 -20.32
C VAL A 886 8.88 16.05 -21.45
N ARG A 887 8.62 16.57 -22.66
CA ARG A 887 9.42 16.32 -23.84
C ARG A 887 10.87 16.80 -23.69
N SER A 888 11.05 18.05 -23.26
CA SER A 888 12.38 18.62 -23.00
C SER A 888 13.10 17.92 -21.85
N THR A 889 12.36 17.58 -20.80
CA THR A 889 12.87 16.92 -19.60
C THR A 889 13.38 15.51 -19.90
N VAL A 890 12.68 14.73 -20.73
CA VAL A 890 13.05 13.35 -21.08
C VAL A 890 14.39 13.29 -21.81
N LEU A 891 14.67 14.24 -22.73
CA LEU A 891 15.98 14.31 -23.42
C LEU A 891 17.16 14.39 -22.45
N GLN A 892 16.99 15.12 -21.35
CA GLN A 892 18.03 15.29 -20.34
C GLN A 892 18.12 14.08 -19.42
N LEU A 893 16.98 13.55 -18.96
CA LEU A 893 16.96 12.50 -17.94
C LEU A 893 17.21 11.10 -18.50
N ALA A 894 16.86 10.84 -19.75
CA ALA A 894 17.00 9.52 -20.36
C ALA A 894 18.41 9.22 -20.87
N ARG A 895 19.26 10.23 -21.09
CA ARG A 895 20.66 10.03 -21.49
C ARG A 895 21.54 9.61 -20.30
N LEU A 896 22.53 8.76 -20.58
CA LEU A 896 23.60 8.43 -19.62
C LEU A 896 24.70 9.51 -19.61
N ASP A 897 25.45 9.58 -18.51
CA ASP A 897 26.52 10.56 -18.37
C ASP A 897 27.60 10.32 -19.44
N GLY A 898 27.91 11.35 -20.23
CA GLY A 898 28.86 11.27 -21.36
C GLY A 898 28.27 10.77 -22.69
N ALA A 899 26.95 10.58 -22.79
CA ALA A 899 26.26 10.39 -24.07
C ALA A 899 26.24 11.71 -24.88
N LYS A 900 26.29 11.59 -26.21
CA LYS A 900 26.15 12.73 -27.13
C LYS A 900 24.67 13.10 -27.29
N GLU A 901 24.39 14.32 -27.74
CA GLU A 901 22.99 14.73 -28.00
C GLU A 901 22.32 13.85 -29.06
N ASP A 902 23.09 13.43 -30.05
CA ASP A 902 22.68 12.56 -31.14
C ASP A 902 22.28 11.13 -30.71
N ASP A 903 22.66 10.67 -29.52
CA ASP A 903 22.38 9.30 -29.06
C ASP A 903 20.89 9.10 -28.72
N LEU A 904 20.20 10.19 -28.35
CA LEU A 904 18.76 10.25 -28.12
C LEU A 904 18.24 11.60 -28.64
N ALA A 905 17.48 11.60 -29.72
CA ALA A 905 16.94 12.81 -30.34
C ALA A 905 15.42 12.73 -30.46
N VAL A 906 14.74 13.87 -30.57
CA VAL A 906 13.29 13.88 -30.83
C VAL A 906 13.02 13.38 -32.25
N ASP A 907 12.07 12.47 -32.40
CA ASP A 907 11.56 12.02 -33.69
C ASP A 907 10.33 12.87 -34.07
N GLU A 908 10.57 14.05 -34.66
CA GLU A 908 9.51 15.00 -35.04
C GLU A 908 8.44 14.39 -35.94
N ALA A 909 8.81 13.45 -36.81
CA ALA A 909 7.87 12.79 -37.71
C ALA A 909 6.89 11.88 -36.94
N ALA A 910 7.36 11.26 -35.86
CA ALA A 910 6.56 10.34 -35.04
C ALA A 910 5.89 11.01 -33.83
N CYS A 911 6.25 12.25 -33.48
CA CYS A 911 5.62 12.99 -32.39
C CYS A 911 4.16 13.37 -32.71
N ARG A 912 3.24 13.04 -31.80
CA ARG A 912 1.82 13.41 -31.82
C ARG A 912 1.46 14.16 -30.52
N PRO A 913 0.31 14.84 -30.44
CA PRO A 913 -0.08 15.61 -29.25
C PRO A 913 -0.02 14.82 -27.93
N ARG A 914 -0.35 13.52 -27.98
CA ARG A 914 -0.39 12.59 -26.83
C ARG A 914 0.66 11.47 -26.93
N CYS A 915 1.66 11.61 -27.80
CA CYS A 915 2.77 10.67 -27.91
C CYS A 915 4.04 11.41 -28.32
N HIS A 916 4.96 11.60 -27.38
CA HIS A 916 6.27 12.15 -27.70
C HIS A 916 7.24 11.02 -28.00
N ALA A 917 7.72 10.98 -29.24
CA ALA A 917 8.61 9.94 -29.73
C ALA A 917 10.06 10.44 -29.78
N PHE A 918 10.99 9.59 -29.35
CA PHE A 918 12.42 9.85 -29.39
C PHE A 918 13.14 8.73 -30.13
N SER A 919 14.02 9.08 -31.06
CA SER A 919 14.90 8.16 -31.75
C SER A 919 16.12 7.84 -30.88
N VAL A 920 16.42 6.54 -30.75
CA VAL A 920 17.52 5.99 -29.94
C VAL A 920 18.52 5.33 -30.88
N LYS A 921 19.75 5.85 -30.94
CA LYS A 921 20.80 5.26 -31.80
C LYS A 921 21.50 4.07 -31.14
N SER A 922 21.70 4.13 -29.82
CA SER A 922 22.39 3.08 -29.07
C SER A 922 21.76 2.89 -27.69
N GLY A 923 21.25 1.69 -27.44
CA GLY A 923 20.65 1.30 -26.16
C GLY A 923 21.62 1.43 -24.97
N ASP A 924 22.92 1.29 -25.19
CA ASP A 924 23.94 1.35 -24.13
C ASP A 924 24.24 2.78 -23.66
N LYS A 925 23.67 3.80 -24.33
CA LYS A 925 23.83 5.23 -24.01
C LYS A 925 22.59 5.85 -23.39
N VAL A 926 21.50 5.08 -23.26
CA VAL A 926 20.24 5.51 -22.66
C VAL A 926 19.94 4.74 -21.38
N ARG A 927 19.10 5.33 -20.53
CA ARG A 927 18.65 4.74 -19.29
C ARG A 927 17.47 3.81 -19.52
N LYS A 928 17.32 2.86 -18.60
CA LYS A 928 16.16 1.96 -18.56
C LYS A 928 14.90 2.69 -18.08
N ILE A 929 13.72 2.15 -18.39
CA ILE A 929 12.41 2.74 -18.07
C ILE A 929 12.28 3.04 -16.58
N ASP A 930 12.65 2.10 -15.70
CA ASP A 930 12.55 2.31 -14.24
C ASP A 930 13.31 3.56 -13.78
N ALA A 931 14.55 3.72 -14.25
CA ALA A 931 15.40 4.85 -13.90
C ALA A 931 14.89 6.20 -14.45
N ILE A 932 14.28 6.21 -15.64
CA ILE A 932 13.68 7.40 -16.24
C ILE A 932 12.40 7.76 -15.48
N ARG A 933 11.50 6.79 -15.29
CA ARG A 933 10.23 6.93 -14.57
C ARG A 933 10.46 7.48 -13.17
N GLN A 934 11.45 6.94 -12.45
CA GLN A 934 11.81 7.40 -11.12
C GLN A 934 12.15 8.90 -11.11
N ARG A 935 12.98 9.38 -12.06
CA ARG A 935 13.42 10.79 -12.12
C ARG A 935 12.30 11.73 -12.56
N LEU A 936 11.39 11.27 -13.41
CA LEU A 936 10.18 12.00 -13.79
C LEU A 936 9.22 12.12 -12.60
N ARG A 937 9.04 11.03 -11.83
CA ARG A 937 8.21 11.02 -10.61
C ARG A 937 8.64 12.06 -9.59
N MET A 938 9.93 12.12 -9.29
CA MET A 938 10.54 13.11 -8.38
C MET A 938 10.29 14.57 -8.80
N ARG A 939 10.07 14.80 -10.10
CA ARG A 939 9.79 16.11 -10.70
C ARG A 939 8.30 16.40 -10.84
N GLY A 940 7.43 15.45 -10.49
CA GLY A 940 5.97 15.59 -10.61
C GLY A 940 5.42 15.30 -11.99
N PHE A 941 6.20 14.74 -12.91
CA PHE A 941 5.67 14.28 -14.20
C PHE A 941 5.06 12.88 -14.07
N ARG A 942 3.89 12.68 -14.69
CA ARG A 942 3.13 11.43 -14.67
C ARG A 942 2.83 11.01 -16.10
N CYS A 943 3.44 9.91 -16.53
CA CYS A 943 3.37 9.42 -17.90
C CYS A 943 3.88 7.97 -17.97
N ASN A 944 3.48 7.26 -19.01
CA ASN A 944 4.02 5.96 -19.35
C ASN A 944 5.17 6.10 -20.34
N LEU A 945 6.13 5.17 -20.25
CA LEU A 945 7.32 5.10 -21.08
C LEU A 945 7.34 3.73 -21.74
N VAL A 946 7.46 3.69 -23.07
CA VAL A 946 7.48 2.45 -23.85
C VAL A 946 8.65 2.53 -24.83
N TYR A 947 9.64 1.66 -24.67
CA TYR A 947 10.63 1.45 -25.72
C TYR A 947 9.99 0.57 -26.79
N ALA A 948 9.92 1.09 -28.01
CA ALA A 948 9.36 0.45 -29.19
C ALA A 948 10.45 0.12 -30.22
N ARG A 949 10.13 -0.75 -31.19
CA ARG A 949 10.99 -1.07 -32.34
C ARG A 949 12.37 -1.59 -31.95
N ALA A 950 12.42 -2.68 -31.17
CA ALA A 950 13.66 -3.26 -30.67
C ALA A 950 14.55 -2.26 -29.88
N GLY A 951 13.92 -1.30 -29.19
CA GLY A 951 14.59 -0.27 -28.40
C GLY A 951 15.13 0.92 -29.19
N THR A 952 14.84 1.03 -30.49
CA THR A 952 15.27 2.15 -31.34
C THR A 952 14.37 3.39 -31.24
N ARG A 953 13.19 3.26 -30.63
CA ARG A 953 12.28 4.37 -30.35
C ARG A 953 11.85 4.35 -28.89
N LEU A 954 11.80 5.50 -28.23
CA LEU A 954 11.17 5.68 -26.93
C LEU A 954 9.90 6.52 -27.11
N ASN A 955 8.75 5.95 -26.80
CA ASN A 955 7.48 6.65 -26.76
C ASN A 955 7.18 7.07 -25.31
N VAL A 956 6.80 8.33 -25.14
CA VAL A 956 6.29 8.89 -23.88
C VAL A 956 4.83 9.24 -24.10
N ILE A 957 3.95 8.58 -23.35
CA ILE A 957 2.49 8.65 -23.53
C ILE A 957 1.79 8.96 -22.19
N PRO A 958 0.52 9.41 -22.20
CA PRO A 958 -0.21 9.71 -20.98
C PRO A 958 -0.26 8.56 -19.97
N LEU A 959 -0.44 8.92 -18.70
CA LEU A 959 -0.48 7.95 -17.59
C LEU A 959 -1.56 6.88 -17.79
N PHE A 960 -2.72 7.26 -18.33
CA PHE A 960 -3.86 6.36 -18.57
C PHE A 960 -3.93 5.88 -20.03
N ALA A 961 -2.83 6.00 -20.78
CA ALA A 961 -2.71 5.46 -22.13
C ALA A 961 -1.81 4.21 -22.13
N SER A 962 -2.32 3.12 -22.70
CA SER A 962 -1.55 1.95 -23.13
C SER A 962 -2.41 1.11 -24.07
N ARG A 963 -1.80 0.16 -24.80
CA ARG A 963 -2.58 -0.80 -25.61
C ARG A 963 -3.63 -1.53 -24.77
N ALA A 964 -3.27 -1.97 -23.56
CA ALA A 964 -4.20 -2.66 -22.65
C ALA A 964 -5.34 -1.73 -22.16
N PHE A 965 -5.04 -0.47 -21.85
CA PHE A 965 -6.07 0.52 -21.50
C PHE A 965 -7.03 0.80 -22.64
N ALA A 966 -6.53 0.93 -23.87
CA ALA A 966 -7.37 1.11 -25.06
C ALA A 966 -8.35 -0.06 -25.26
N LEU A 967 -7.91 -1.31 -25.02
CA LEU A 967 -8.81 -2.48 -25.10
C LEU A 967 -9.91 -2.47 -24.02
N ARG A 968 -9.58 -2.07 -22.79
CA ARG A 968 -10.58 -1.89 -21.72
C ARG A 968 -11.59 -0.80 -22.09
N TYR A 969 -11.11 0.32 -22.62
CA TYR A 969 -11.96 1.39 -23.12
C TYR A 969 -12.90 0.89 -24.22
N LEU A 970 -12.41 0.14 -25.20
CA LEU A 970 -13.22 -0.46 -26.25
C LEU A 970 -14.25 -1.46 -25.70
N SER A 971 -13.87 -2.30 -24.73
CA SER A 971 -14.79 -3.23 -24.08
C SER A 971 -16.00 -2.50 -23.46
N MET A 972 -15.76 -1.40 -22.74
CA MET A 972 -16.83 -0.57 -22.17
C MET A 972 -17.63 0.14 -23.26
N ARG A 973 -16.95 0.81 -24.20
CA ARG A 973 -17.58 1.61 -25.27
C ARG A 973 -18.45 0.76 -26.18
N TRP A 974 -18.05 -0.47 -26.47
CA TRP A 974 -18.80 -1.41 -27.29
C TRP A 974 -19.74 -2.31 -26.48
N SER A 975 -19.68 -2.25 -25.13
CA SER A 975 -20.43 -3.14 -24.24
C SER A 975 -20.20 -4.63 -24.55
N ILE A 976 -18.96 -4.99 -24.89
CA ILE A 976 -18.51 -6.37 -25.13
C ILE A 976 -17.55 -6.75 -24.00
N ASP A 977 -17.84 -7.83 -23.28
CA ASP A 977 -17.00 -8.31 -22.18
C ASP A 977 -15.60 -8.74 -22.67
N LEU A 978 -14.55 -8.48 -21.89
CA LEU A 978 -13.15 -8.80 -22.25
C LEU A 978 -12.92 -10.30 -22.45
N THR A 979 -13.73 -11.18 -21.87
CA THR A 979 -13.67 -12.62 -22.16
C THR A 979 -14.03 -12.98 -23.61
N LYS A 980 -14.70 -12.06 -24.33
CA LYS A 980 -15.02 -12.16 -25.77
C LYS A 980 -13.94 -11.50 -26.66
N PHE A 981 -12.79 -11.13 -26.09
CA PHE A 981 -11.62 -10.63 -26.82
C PHE A 981 -10.58 -11.74 -26.99
N LEU A 982 -10.09 -11.88 -28.22
CA LEU A 982 -8.95 -12.71 -28.58
C LEU A 982 -7.79 -11.80 -28.98
N VAL A 983 -6.70 -11.81 -28.22
CA VAL A 983 -5.52 -10.98 -28.48
C VAL A 983 -4.40 -11.82 -29.07
N ILE A 984 -3.93 -11.45 -30.26
CA ILE A 984 -2.81 -12.09 -30.94
C ILE A 984 -1.57 -11.23 -30.70
N MET A 985 -0.53 -11.83 -30.11
CA MET A 985 0.73 -11.15 -29.77
C MET A 985 1.95 -11.95 -30.22
N GLY A 986 3.09 -11.26 -30.34
CA GLY A 986 4.38 -11.94 -30.52
C GLY A 986 4.92 -12.49 -29.20
N GLU A 987 5.69 -13.59 -29.25
CA GLU A 987 6.46 -14.11 -28.11
C GLU A 987 7.45 -13.06 -27.56
N LYS A 988 7.99 -12.26 -28.48
CA LYS A 988 8.87 -11.12 -28.24
C LYS A 988 8.25 -9.90 -28.92
N GLY A 989 8.63 -8.71 -28.49
CA GLY A 989 8.09 -7.48 -29.03
C GLY A 989 8.40 -6.29 -28.15
N ASP A 990 7.64 -5.22 -28.34
CA ASP A 990 7.64 -4.09 -27.43
C ASP A 990 7.16 -4.57 -26.05
N THR A 991 7.56 -3.90 -24.97
CA THR A 991 7.31 -4.35 -23.58
C THR A 991 5.82 -4.45 -23.20
N ASP A 992 4.92 -4.13 -24.13
CA ASP A 992 3.48 -4.26 -23.97
C ASP A 992 3.02 -5.73 -23.91
N TYR A 993 3.84 -6.68 -24.37
CA TYR A 993 3.55 -8.10 -24.17
C TYR A 993 3.42 -8.43 -22.67
N GLU A 994 4.12 -7.72 -21.77
CA GLU A 994 3.98 -7.92 -20.31
C GLU A 994 2.68 -7.32 -19.75
N GLN A 995 2.03 -6.39 -20.47
CA GLN A 995 0.79 -5.74 -20.02
C GLN A 995 -0.46 -6.36 -20.63
N LEU A 996 -0.36 -6.88 -21.85
CA LEU A 996 -1.46 -7.46 -22.60
C LEU A 996 -1.61 -8.98 -22.41
N LEU A 997 -0.54 -9.67 -21.97
CA LEU A 997 -0.59 -11.11 -21.69
C LEU A 997 -1.41 -11.43 -20.42
N PRO A 998 -1.27 -10.69 -19.30
CA PRO A 998 -2.14 -10.88 -18.15
C PRO A 998 -3.54 -10.27 -18.38
N GLY A 999 -4.59 -10.95 -17.90
CA GLY A 999 -5.98 -10.50 -17.99
C GLY A 999 -6.95 -11.66 -18.25
N ILE A 1000 -8.25 -11.35 -18.43
CA ILE A 1000 -9.29 -12.36 -18.69
C ILE A 1000 -9.49 -12.68 -20.17
N GLN A 1001 -8.93 -11.87 -21.07
CA GLN A 1001 -8.96 -12.11 -22.51
C GLN A 1001 -8.17 -13.37 -22.90
N LYS A 1002 -8.62 -14.07 -23.95
CA LYS A 1002 -7.85 -15.18 -24.54
C LYS A 1002 -6.67 -14.58 -25.32
N THR A 1003 -5.46 -15.06 -25.07
CA THR A 1003 -4.24 -14.56 -25.71
C THR A 1003 -3.55 -15.66 -26.50
N VAL A 1004 -3.25 -15.42 -27.77
CA VAL A 1004 -2.52 -16.34 -28.65
C VAL A 1004 -1.14 -15.75 -28.91
N THR A 1005 -0.10 -16.48 -28.52
CA THR A 1005 1.29 -16.07 -28.70
C THR A 1005 1.87 -16.68 -29.98
N VAL A 1006 2.40 -15.84 -30.87
CA VAL A 1006 3.00 -16.22 -32.15
C VAL A 1006 4.52 -16.14 -32.06
N GLN A 1007 5.19 -17.25 -32.38
CA GLN A 1007 6.64 -17.34 -32.36
C GLN A 1007 7.29 -16.76 -33.62
N GLY A 1008 8.50 -16.21 -33.46
CA GLY A 1008 9.36 -15.87 -34.59
C GLY A 1008 8.99 -14.61 -35.40
N LEU A 1009 8.06 -13.77 -34.92
CA LEU A 1009 7.71 -12.51 -35.59
C LEU A 1009 8.80 -11.44 -35.48
N VAL A 1010 9.51 -11.38 -34.34
CA VAL A 1010 10.64 -10.48 -34.12
C VAL A 1010 11.79 -11.22 -33.43
N ALA A 1011 13.02 -10.87 -33.77
CA ALA A 1011 14.22 -11.51 -33.21
C ALA A 1011 14.46 -11.13 -31.73
N ARG A 1012 14.27 -9.84 -31.40
CA ARG A 1012 14.44 -9.26 -30.05
C ARG A 1012 13.43 -8.15 -29.78
N GLY A 1013 13.03 -8.00 -28.53
CA GLY A 1013 12.17 -6.91 -28.06
C GLY A 1013 12.96 -5.80 -27.39
N SER A 1014 12.26 -4.99 -26.59
CA SER A 1014 12.84 -3.87 -25.84
C SER A 1014 13.16 -4.20 -24.37
N GLU A 1015 13.09 -5.48 -23.97
CA GLU A 1015 13.21 -5.95 -22.58
C GLU A 1015 14.50 -5.53 -21.87
N ARG A 1016 15.61 -5.37 -22.61
CA ARG A 1016 16.91 -4.95 -22.03
C ARG A 1016 16.88 -3.54 -21.44
N LEU A 1017 15.97 -2.69 -21.93
CA LEU A 1017 15.82 -1.29 -21.53
C LEU A 1017 14.67 -1.07 -20.54
N LEU A 1018 14.06 -2.14 -20.02
CA LEU A 1018 12.90 -2.02 -19.13
C LEU A 1018 13.31 -1.80 -17.67
N ARG A 1019 14.04 -2.76 -17.08
CA ARG A 1019 14.26 -2.83 -15.62
C ARG A 1019 15.72 -2.82 -15.20
N ASP A 1020 16.00 -2.12 -14.10
CA ASP A 1020 17.30 -2.16 -13.42
C ASP A 1020 17.53 -3.51 -12.70
N GLU A 1021 18.79 -3.84 -12.41
CA GLU A 1021 19.16 -5.13 -11.77
C GLU A 1021 18.53 -5.30 -10.38
N ASP A 1022 18.33 -4.19 -9.66
CA ASP A 1022 17.74 -4.14 -8.32
C ASP A 1022 16.18 -4.09 -8.34
N SER A 1023 15.56 -4.15 -9.52
CA SER A 1023 14.10 -4.04 -9.68
C SER A 1023 13.38 -5.39 -9.51
N TYR A 1024 12.06 -5.38 -9.64
CA TYR A 1024 11.27 -6.62 -9.67
C TYR A 1024 11.47 -7.37 -11.00
N LYS A 1025 11.17 -8.67 -11.02
CA LYS A 1025 11.38 -9.55 -12.17
C LYS A 1025 10.12 -9.65 -13.03
N LYS A 1026 10.26 -10.16 -14.26
CA LYS A 1026 9.12 -10.40 -15.17
C LYS A 1026 8.07 -11.33 -14.57
N GLU A 1027 8.50 -12.37 -13.86
CA GLU A 1027 7.64 -13.30 -13.11
C GLU A 1027 6.78 -12.63 -12.02
N ASP A 1028 7.10 -11.39 -11.62
CA ASP A 1028 6.31 -10.61 -10.66
C ASP A 1028 5.17 -9.83 -11.33
N VAL A 1029 5.05 -9.88 -12.67
CA VAL A 1029 4.03 -9.16 -13.47
C VAL A 1029 3.33 -10.08 -14.46
N VAL A 1030 4.01 -11.12 -14.92
CA VAL A 1030 3.48 -12.10 -15.87
C VAL A 1030 3.41 -13.47 -15.20
N PRO A 1031 2.24 -14.11 -15.15
CA PRO A 1031 2.11 -15.43 -14.54
C PRO A 1031 2.88 -16.48 -15.35
N SER A 1032 3.47 -17.46 -14.66
CA SER A 1032 4.22 -18.55 -15.30
C SER A 1032 3.33 -19.53 -16.06
N GLU A 1033 2.10 -19.71 -15.59
CA GLU A 1033 1.06 -20.55 -16.21
C GLU A 1033 -0.23 -19.74 -16.27
N SER A 1034 -0.90 -19.72 -17.42
CA SER A 1034 -2.20 -19.10 -17.58
C SER A 1034 -3.07 -19.94 -18.50
N HIS A 1035 -4.29 -20.23 -18.06
CA HIS A 1035 -5.29 -20.97 -18.85
C HIS A 1035 -5.84 -20.14 -20.03
N THR A 1036 -5.68 -18.82 -19.99
CA THR A 1036 -6.13 -17.92 -21.05
C THR A 1036 -5.07 -17.72 -22.14
N VAL A 1037 -3.84 -18.18 -21.94
CA VAL A 1037 -2.74 -18.02 -22.88
C VAL A 1037 -2.45 -19.33 -23.59
N SER A 1038 -2.54 -19.34 -24.91
CA SER A 1038 -2.11 -20.47 -25.74
C SER A 1038 -0.88 -20.11 -26.58
N LEU A 1039 0.09 -21.03 -26.61
CA LEU A 1039 1.23 -20.94 -27.51
C LEU A 1039 0.84 -21.51 -28.86
N CYS A 1040 0.98 -20.71 -29.91
CA CYS A 1040 0.59 -21.14 -31.25
C CYS A 1040 1.72 -21.98 -31.89
N GLU A 1041 1.69 -23.30 -31.67
CA GLU A 1041 2.53 -24.26 -32.42
C GLU A 1041 1.88 -24.70 -33.76
N SER A 1042 0.56 -24.48 -33.90
CA SER A 1042 -0.26 -24.87 -35.06
C SER A 1042 -0.91 -23.65 -35.75
N ASN A 1043 -1.79 -23.86 -36.74
CA ASN A 1043 -2.36 -22.78 -37.58
C ASN A 1043 -3.23 -21.81 -36.74
N ILE A 1044 -2.83 -20.53 -36.63
CA ILE A 1044 -3.56 -19.43 -35.93
C ILE A 1044 -5.05 -19.40 -36.30
N ALA A 1045 -5.40 -19.70 -37.56
CA ALA A 1045 -6.78 -19.73 -38.00
C ALA A 1045 -7.65 -20.75 -37.23
N SER A 1046 -7.06 -21.88 -36.80
CA SER A 1046 -7.75 -22.89 -35.99
C SER A 1046 -8.05 -22.38 -34.58
N GLU A 1047 -7.15 -21.61 -33.97
CA GLU A 1047 -7.37 -21.02 -32.64
C GLU A 1047 -8.46 -19.95 -32.66
N ILE A 1048 -8.48 -19.12 -33.72
CA ILE A 1048 -9.53 -18.12 -33.94
C ILE A 1048 -10.89 -18.81 -34.13
N LEU A 1049 -10.95 -19.85 -34.97
CA LEU A 1049 -12.17 -20.63 -35.19
C LEU A 1049 -12.65 -21.31 -33.90
N CYS A 1050 -11.73 -21.92 -33.16
CA CYS A 1050 -12.02 -22.57 -31.89
C CYS A 1050 -12.59 -21.57 -30.87
N PHE A 1051 -11.97 -20.39 -30.74
CA PHE A 1051 -12.47 -19.32 -29.88
C PHE A 1051 -13.89 -18.87 -30.23
N ILE A 1052 -14.19 -18.72 -31.53
CA ILE A 1052 -15.51 -18.28 -32.00
C ILE A 1052 -16.57 -19.40 -31.85
N GLN A 1053 -16.17 -20.67 -31.89
CA GLN A 1053 -17.07 -21.82 -31.79
C GLN A 1053 -17.31 -22.31 -30.36
N GLN A 1054 -16.41 -22.00 -29.41
CA GLN A 1054 -16.44 -22.54 -28.04
C GLN A 1054 -17.37 -21.81 -27.06
N ARG A 1055 -18.12 -20.78 -27.47
CA ARG A 1055 -19.07 -20.05 -26.61
C ARG A 1055 -20.31 -19.63 -27.38
#